data_AF-A0A0U1M7J7-F1
#
_entry.id   AF-A0A0U1M7J7-F1
#
_cell.length_a   1.000
_cell.length_b   1.000
_cell.length_c   1.000
_cell.angle_alpha   90.00
_cell.angle_beta   90.00
_cell.angle_gamma   90.00
#
_symmetry.space_group_name_H-M   'P 1'
#
loop_
_entity.id
_entity.type
_entity.pdbx_description
1 polymer ?
#
loop_
_entity_poly.entity_id
_entity_poly.type
_entity_poly.pdbx_seq_one_letter_code
_entity_poly.pdbx_strand_id
1 'polypeptide(L)'
;MHFQTSTILTLLPLFQLGWASTMLKTRNSSDCAPGYYVPNIGNFDLQLPIGSDGSPKTVSGSDLTGCDGFQDPDWFYWDADAKSIIMKAPPSSSGCVKTTNSKHCRTEFRETNPKSWSPSGTNKMTVSLTIVTADDGSHGTVIGQVFSAEYSKPVAELYYNPSGDIYIGVEQSTSGGDSDFTKVGNVPEGTAFTYELSYSDDNLTFSLNGGDSQSFETSQLDNPDSYFKFGNYNQGTDVNSEVDVTSVDIVHTKEEAMTYPQLPLPEGITSRQIDLRSFGHLSFHILEAGSPSNPLILLLHGFPMLAYSWRRTMLPLAEAGYYVVAPDQRGYGRTTGWDMRPYAEVDLYTFSTTIFVRDMLAVVSALGFTKVKCVVGIDAGGVTAGGCAVIRPDVFESVMLLTHPFNGSPKLPFGVASRETQDGTTDSAPVRQKQGSTSIHEQLAALGRKHYKWYYSTPDANAEMTSPSTPGGLSSFLRGYFYVKSASWAGNNPHPLEGGWTASELVKLPYYYIMPLEATMPESINRLMVNETEEAVGLSKEWLSDEDIEVYASEYSRTTFAGGLNWYRAYTDGTFKRGMDVFAGLKIKIPCAFIAGNKDWGTYQEPGTIEKMRDGTFCEDFRFFKMVENAGHWIPQEKPKEVVEGILKLVESLE
;
A
#
# COMPACT_ATOMS: atom_id res chain seq x y z
N MET A 1 7.33 56.05 -49.86
CA MET A 1 8.22 57.10 -49.32
C MET A 1 7.70 57.49 -47.94
N HIS A 2 8.59 57.39 -46.95
CA HIS A 2 8.63 58.09 -45.66
C HIS A 2 7.40 58.21 -44.72
N PHE A 3 7.62 57.59 -43.56
CA PHE A 3 7.25 57.96 -42.19
C PHE A 3 7.05 59.45 -41.89
N GLN A 4 6.11 59.79 -41.00
CA GLN A 4 6.37 60.20 -39.59
C GLN A 4 5.11 60.74 -38.89
N THR A 5 4.86 60.27 -37.66
CA THR A 5 4.51 61.06 -36.44
C THR A 5 4.31 60.06 -35.29
N SER A 6 5.29 59.90 -34.38
CA SER A 6 5.30 60.37 -32.96
C SER A 6 4.14 59.79 -32.12
N THR A 7 4.36 59.10 -30.98
CA THR A 7 4.73 59.72 -29.70
C THR A 7 4.84 58.66 -28.55
N ILE A 8 5.88 58.78 -27.72
CA ILE A 8 6.09 58.39 -26.30
C ILE A 8 5.97 56.91 -25.86
N LEU A 9 7.10 56.36 -25.38
CA LEU A 9 7.12 55.37 -24.28
C LEU A 9 8.28 55.69 -23.32
N THR A 10 7.96 55.66 -22.02
CA THR A 10 8.81 55.94 -20.86
C THR A 10 9.89 54.88 -20.65
N LEU A 11 11.10 55.34 -20.29
CA LEU A 11 12.26 54.52 -19.92
C LEU A 11 12.14 54.00 -18.47
N LEU A 12 12.24 52.68 -18.30
CA LEU A 12 12.58 51.99 -17.05
C LEU A 12 13.94 51.29 -17.24
N PRO A 13 14.84 51.28 -16.24
CA PRO A 13 16.18 50.72 -16.39
C PRO A 13 16.15 49.19 -16.29
N LEU A 14 16.81 48.53 -17.24
CA LEU A 14 17.10 47.09 -17.23
C LEU A 14 18.07 46.76 -16.08
N PHE A 15 17.58 46.05 -15.07
CA PHE A 15 18.44 45.27 -14.17
C PHE A 15 18.89 44.01 -14.89
N GLN A 16 20.20 43.89 -15.13
CA GLN A 16 20.82 42.61 -15.49
C GLN A 16 20.80 41.69 -14.27
N LEU A 17 19.91 40.70 -14.26
CA LEU A 17 20.02 39.53 -13.39
C LEU A 17 20.96 38.53 -14.05
N GLY A 18 22.17 38.42 -13.50
CA GLY A 18 23.11 37.37 -13.86
C GLY A 18 22.49 36.00 -13.54
N TRP A 19 22.45 35.13 -14.54
CA TRP A 19 22.12 33.73 -14.36
C TRP A 19 23.28 33.05 -13.63
N ALA A 20 23.16 32.89 -12.32
CA ALA A 20 23.94 31.90 -11.60
C ALA A 20 23.37 30.53 -11.97
N SER A 21 24.10 29.78 -12.80
CA SER A 21 23.85 28.35 -12.97
C SER A 21 24.13 27.66 -11.64
N THR A 22 23.09 27.45 -10.84
CA THR A 22 23.14 26.52 -9.73
C THR A 22 23.27 25.13 -10.34
N MET A 23 24.51 24.62 -10.43
CA MET A 23 24.71 23.19 -10.58
C MET A 23 24.01 22.54 -9.39
N LEU A 24 22.92 21.81 -9.63
CA LEU A 24 22.46 20.81 -8.67
C LEU A 24 23.63 19.83 -8.52
N LYS A 25 24.40 19.96 -7.43
CA LYS A 25 25.17 18.84 -6.93
C LYS A 25 24.15 17.74 -6.68
N THR A 26 24.24 16.65 -7.44
CA THR A 26 23.66 15.37 -7.05
C THR A 26 24.18 15.07 -5.65
N ARG A 27 23.34 15.23 -4.63
CA ARG A 27 23.68 14.81 -3.27
C ARG A 27 23.90 13.30 -3.33
N ASN A 28 25.10 12.88 -2.95
CA ASN A 28 25.35 11.46 -2.76
C ASN A 28 24.54 11.05 -1.53
N SER A 29 23.80 9.96 -1.60
CA SER A 29 22.97 9.47 -0.49
C SER A 29 23.79 8.93 0.68
N SER A 30 25.07 9.28 0.80
CA SER A 30 25.98 8.93 1.89
C SER A 30 26.08 10.01 2.97
N ASP A 31 25.59 11.22 2.70
CA ASP A 31 25.81 12.41 3.54
C ASP A 31 24.52 12.88 4.22
N CYS A 32 23.48 12.04 4.28
CA CYS A 32 22.21 12.41 4.87
C CYS A 32 22.24 12.29 6.41
N ALA A 33 21.38 13.04 7.07
CA ALA A 33 21.15 12.91 8.50
C ALA A 33 20.47 11.57 8.87
N PRO A 34 20.55 11.15 10.16
CA PRO A 34 19.97 9.91 10.66
C PRO A 34 18.53 9.60 10.19
N GLY A 35 17.62 10.59 10.24
CA GLY A 35 16.21 10.37 9.91
C GLY A 35 15.87 10.26 8.43
N TYR A 36 16.87 10.27 7.56
CA TYR A 36 16.72 9.79 6.19
C TYR A 36 16.78 8.26 6.11
N TYR A 37 17.65 7.62 6.90
CA TYR A 37 17.96 6.20 6.78
C TYR A 37 17.11 5.31 7.70
N VAL A 38 16.73 5.81 8.86
CA VAL A 38 15.86 5.09 9.79
C VAL A 38 14.46 5.68 9.72
N PRO A 39 13.51 5.01 9.03
CA PRO A 39 12.13 5.45 8.99
C PRO A 39 11.52 5.44 10.40
N ASN A 40 10.39 6.13 10.58
CA ASN A 40 9.62 6.22 11.84
C ASN A 40 10.26 7.00 13.00
N ILE A 41 11.55 7.41 12.94
CA ILE A 41 12.11 8.25 14.01
C ILE A 41 11.40 9.60 14.16
N GLY A 42 10.72 10.06 13.10
CA GLY A 42 9.88 11.27 13.15
C GLY A 42 8.68 11.18 14.08
N ASN A 43 8.35 9.99 14.61
CA ASN A 43 7.33 9.80 15.63
C ASN A 43 7.86 10.03 17.06
N PHE A 44 9.15 10.37 17.21
CA PHE A 44 9.81 10.54 18.48
C PHE A 44 10.50 11.90 18.56
N ASP A 45 10.55 12.47 19.76
CA ASP A 45 11.46 13.57 20.07
C ASP A 45 12.77 13.00 20.62
N LEU A 46 13.91 13.54 20.17
CA LEU A 46 15.23 13.16 20.65
C LEU A 46 15.66 14.05 21.82
N GLN A 47 16.09 13.47 22.93
CA GLN A 47 16.74 14.16 24.04
C GLN A 47 18.24 13.88 24.05
N LEU A 48 19.04 14.94 24.16
CA LEU A 48 20.51 14.87 24.22
C LEU A 48 21.05 15.20 25.62
N PRO A 49 22.28 14.77 25.99
CA PRO A 49 22.85 14.96 27.32
C PRO A 49 23.40 16.39 27.55
N ILE A 50 23.05 17.33 26.67
CA ILE A 50 23.43 18.75 26.66
C ILE A 50 22.19 19.62 26.80
N GLY A 51 22.35 20.93 27.02
CA GLY A 51 21.22 21.86 27.20
C GLY A 51 21.42 22.76 28.40
N SER A 52 20.34 23.03 29.13
CA SER A 52 20.35 23.80 30.37
C SER A 52 19.95 22.94 31.55
N ASP A 53 20.43 23.26 32.76
CA ASP A 53 20.12 22.48 33.97
C ASP A 53 18.62 22.19 34.14
N GLY A 54 18.28 20.92 34.42
CA GLY A 54 16.90 20.43 34.46
C GLY A 54 16.18 20.23 33.11
N SER A 55 16.78 20.68 32.00
CA SER A 55 16.15 20.70 30.66
C SER A 55 17.14 20.28 29.56
N PRO A 56 17.25 18.97 29.29
CA PRO A 56 17.98 18.43 28.15
C PRO A 56 17.53 19.05 26.82
N LYS A 57 18.47 19.25 25.90
CA LYS A 57 18.18 19.70 24.53
C LYS A 57 17.29 18.65 23.89
N THR A 58 16.09 19.09 23.51
CA THR A 58 15.09 18.27 22.86
C THR A 58 14.96 18.71 21.41
N VAL A 59 15.01 17.75 20.49
CA VAL A 59 14.83 17.97 19.05
C VAL A 59 13.54 17.29 18.64
N SER A 60 12.67 18.03 17.95
CA SER A 60 11.36 17.52 17.57
C SER A 60 11.46 16.42 16.51
N GLY A 61 10.50 15.49 16.50
CA GLY A 61 10.37 14.47 15.45
C GLY A 61 10.48 15.02 14.02
N SER A 62 9.82 16.14 13.73
CA SER A 62 9.89 16.78 12.41
C SER A 62 11.29 17.27 12.04
N ASP A 63 12.06 17.76 13.01
CA ASP A 63 13.42 18.27 12.77
C ASP A 63 14.44 17.13 12.58
N LEU A 64 14.07 15.88 12.89
CA LEU A 64 14.90 14.70 12.66
C LEU A 64 14.76 14.13 11.25
N THR A 65 13.64 14.41 10.56
CA THR A 65 13.28 13.75 9.30
C THR A 65 14.02 14.28 8.08
N GLY A 66 14.30 13.38 7.12
CA GLY A 66 14.87 13.74 5.82
C GLY A 66 16.39 13.93 5.84
N CYS A 67 16.96 14.18 4.67
CA CYS A 67 18.41 14.22 4.47
C CYS A 67 19.09 15.41 5.19
N ASP A 68 18.35 16.47 5.49
CA ASP A 68 18.80 17.66 6.21
C ASP A 68 18.39 17.66 7.69
N GLY A 69 17.94 16.51 8.21
CA GLY A 69 17.54 16.37 9.60
C GLY A 69 18.66 16.68 10.59
N PHE A 70 18.29 16.84 11.85
CA PHE A 70 19.22 17.14 12.93
C PHE A 70 20.25 16.01 13.12
N GLN A 71 21.48 16.41 13.36
CA GLN A 71 22.57 15.55 13.83
C GLN A 71 23.50 16.35 14.75
N ASP A 72 24.18 15.64 15.64
CA ASP A 72 25.16 16.15 16.58
C ASP A 72 26.37 15.21 16.58
N PRO A 73 27.57 15.68 16.20
CA PRO A 73 28.73 14.83 15.98
C PRO A 73 29.24 14.15 17.27
N ASP A 74 28.87 14.65 18.44
CA ASP A 74 29.33 14.10 19.71
C ASP A 74 28.35 13.05 20.27
N TRP A 75 27.05 13.23 20.02
CA TRP A 75 26.00 12.47 20.72
C TRP A 75 25.05 11.69 19.83
N PHE A 76 24.77 12.17 18.61
CA PHE A 76 23.72 11.64 17.74
C PHE A 76 24.03 11.87 16.26
N TYR A 77 24.55 10.87 15.55
CA TYR A 77 24.89 11.04 14.13
C TYR A 77 24.73 9.74 13.34
N TRP A 78 24.73 9.86 12.01
CA TRP A 78 24.70 8.71 11.11
C TRP A 78 26.12 8.25 10.83
N ASP A 79 26.40 6.97 11.03
CA ASP A 79 27.63 6.34 10.58
C ASP A 79 27.35 5.52 9.31
N ALA A 80 27.95 5.94 8.19
CA ALA A 80 27.73 5.33 6.90
C ALA A 80 28.37 3.93 6.76
N ASP A 81 29.42 3.65 7.52
CA ASP A 81 30.11 2.36 7.50
C ASP A 81 29.34 1.33 8.34
N ALA A 82 28.91 1.74 9.54
CA ALA A 82 28.09 0.91 10.43
C ALA A 82 26.63 0.80 9.95
N LYS A 83 26.17 1.75 9.13
CA LYS A 83 24.78 1.89 8.67
C LYS A 83 23.80 1.95 9.84
N SER A 84 24.17 2.71 10.85
CA SER A 84 23.43 2.87 12.10
C SER A 84 23.43 4.34 12.53
N ILE A 85 22.46 4.67 13.36
CA ILE A 85 22.45 5.89 14.16
C ILE A 85 23.30 5.62 15.39
N ILE A 86 24.37 6.40 15.56
CA ILE A 86 25.23 6.35 16.75
C ILE A 86 24.60 7.22 17.84
N MET A 87 24.33 6.62 19.00
CA MET A 87 23.76 7.30 20.17
C MET A 87 24.68 7.12 21.38
N LYS A 88 25.38 8.20 21.78
CA LYS A 88 26.31 8.17 22.91
C LYS A 88 25.71 8.84 24.13
N ALA A 89 25.96 8.30 25.32
CA ALA A 89 25.56 8.94 26.57
C ALA A 89 26.72 8.91 27.57
N PRO A 90 27.07 10.06 28.17
CA PRO A 90 28.14 10.11 29.15
C PRO A 90 27.67 9.57 30.51
N PRO A 91 28.57 9.23 31.43
CA PRO A 91 28.17 8.83 32.77
C PRO A 91 27.67 10.01 33.59
N SER A 92 26.92 9.74 34.65
CA SER A 92 26.34 10.78 35.53
C SER A 92 27.39 11.67 36.24
N SER A 93 28.63 11.21 36.40
CA SER A 93 29.75 11.98 36.98
C SER A 93 30.29 13.09 36.06
N SER A 94 29.97 13.04 34.76
CA SER A 94 30.46 14.00 33.75
C SER A 94 29.88 15.41 33.88
N GLY A 95 28.82 15.59 34.69
CA GLY A 95 28.09 16.85 34.76
C GLY A 95 27.11 17.07 33.61
N CYS A 96 26.72 16.01 32.89
CA CYS A 96 25.70 16.06 31.83
C CYS A 96 24.38 16.72 32.28
N VAL A 97 23.64 17.22 31.31
CA VAL A 97 22.30 17.77 31.55
C VAL A 97 21.28 16.64 31.73
N LYS A 98 20.45 16.76 32.76
CA LYS A 98 19.45 15.77 33.16
C LYS A 98 18.08 16.44 33.26
N THR A 99 17.01 15.67 33.13
CA THR A 99 15.68 16.15 33.53
C THR A 99 15.60 16.26 35.05
N THR A 100 14.79 17.18 35.57
CA THR A 100 14.64 17.43 37.02
C THR A 100 14.39 16.18 37.87
N ASN A 101 13.74 15.16 37.30
CA ASN A 101 13.35 13.93 38.01
C ASN A 101 14.22 12.71 37.68
N SER A 102 15.36 12.89 37.01
CA SER A 102 16.25 11.79 36.63
C SER A 102 17.69 12.07 37.06
N LYS A 103 18.38 10.99 37.46
CA LYS A 103 19.77 11.04 37.95
C LYS A 103 20.81 10.76 36.84
N HIS A 104 20.36 10.36 35.66
CA HIS A 104 21.16 9.65 34.66
C HIS A 104 21.21 10.41 33.33
N CYS A 105 22.31 10.31 32.59
CA CYS A 105 22.44 10.99 31.30
C CYS A 105 21.75 10.20 30.19
N ARG A 106 21.34 10.88 29.11
CA ARG A 106 20.67 10.20 27.99
C ARG A 106 20.96 10.81 26.64
N THR A 107 21.04 9.94 25.65
CA THR A 107 20.67 10.22 24.27
C THR A 107 19.53 9.26 23.96
N GLU A 108 18.28 9.72 24.06
CA GLU A 108 17.11 8.85 24.06
C GLU A 108 15.96 9.46 23.27
N PHE A 109 15.22 8.62 22.58
CA PHE A 109 13.98 8.95 21.90
C PHE A 109 12.78 8.76 22.81
N ARG A 110 11.87 9.75 22.78
CA ARG A 110 10.57 9.72 23.44
C ARG A 110 9.47 9.76 22.39
N GLU A 111 8.58 8.78 22.40
CA GLU A 111 7.43 8.77 21.49
C GLU A 111 6.55 10.01 21.69
N THR A 112 6.17 10.65 20.59
CA THR A 112 5.31 11.84 20.56
C THR A 112 4.12 11.70 19.64
N ASN A 113 4.11 10.69 18.76
CA ASN A 113 3.01 10.43 17.85
C ASN A 113 2.63 8.93 17.81
N PRO A 114 1.53 8.52 18.49
CA PRO A 114 0.67 9.36 19.34
C PRO A 114 1.37 9.84 20.62
N LYS A 115 0.78 10.82 21.31
CA LYS A 115 1.36 11.38 22.56
C LYS A 115 1.37 10.37 23.71
N SER A 116 0.37 9.50 23.74
CA SER A 116 0.21 8.33 24.60
C SER A 116 -0.83 7.39 23.99
N TRP A 117 -0.85 6.14 24.45
CA TRP A 117 -1.76 5.10 24.01
C TRP A 117 -2.19 4.22 25.19
N SER A 118 -3.38 3.61 25.07
CA SER A 118 -3.92 2.70 26.10
C SER A 118 -3.39 1.28 25.89
N PRO A 119 -2.96 0.59 26.95
CA PRO A 119 -2.49 -0.81 26.85
C PRO A 119 -3.60 -1.79 26.48
N SER A 120 -4.88 -1.39 26.54
CA SER A 120 -6.00 -2.21 26.05
C SER A 120 -6.01 -2.40 24.53
N GLY A 121 -5.30 -1.56 23.77
CA GLY A 121 -5.07 -1.75 22.33
C GLY A 121 -3.87 -2.66 22.04
N THR A 122 -3.44 -2.71 20.78
CA THR A 122 -2.14 -3.26 20.40
C THR A 122 -1.11 -2.13 20.34
N ASN A 123 -0.08 -2.20 21.17
CA ASN A 123 1.04 -1.26 21.16
C ASN A 123 2.34 -2.03 21.19
N LYS A 124 3.13 -1.93 20.12
CA LYS A 124 4.41 -2.63 19.97
C LYS A 124 5.48 -1.68 19.48
N MET A 125 6.68 -1.80 20.04
CA MET A 125 7.88 -1.18 19.54
C MET A 125 8.94 -2.25 19.31
N THR A 126 9.44 -2.32 18.08
CA THR A 126 10.54 -3.20 17.69
C THR A 126 11.76 -2.35 17.38
N VAL A 127 12.90 -2.64 18.00
CA VAL A 127 14.15 -1.90 17.77
C VAL A 127 15.27 -2.88 17.44
N SER A 128 15.99 -2.61 16.35
CA SER A 128 17.20 -3.33 15.99
C SER A 128 18.41 -2.47 16.30
N LEU A 129 19.33 -2.97 17.13
CA LEU A 129 20.47 -2.20 17.61
C LEU A 129 21.69 -3.08 17.91
N THR A 130 22.83 -2.42 18.11
CA THR A 130 24.05 -2.99 18.66
C THR A 130 24.45 -2.18 19.89
N ILE A 131 24.77 -2.86 21.00
CA ILE A 131 25.40 -2.20 22.15
C ILE A 131 26.90 -2.27 21.95
N VAL A 132 27.53 -1.13 21.62
CA VAL A 132 28.96 -1.03 21.37
C VAL A 132 29.72 -0.96 22.68
N THR A 133 29.17 -0.24 23.67
CA THR A 133 29.71 -0.18 25.03
C THR A 133 28.55 0.01 26.00
N ALA A 134 28.36 -0.97 26.88
CA ALA A 134 27.42 -0.84 27.99
C ALA A 134 28.01 0.00 29.14
N ASP A 135 27.16 0.66 29.92
CA ASP A 135 27.59 1.36 31.13
C ASP A 135 27.87 0.43 32.32
N ASP A 136 28.37 1.03 33.41
CA ASP A 136 28.71 0.38 34.67
C ASP A 136 27.60 0.41 35.74
N GLY A 137 26.36 0.70 35.33
CA GLY A 137 25.19 0.64 36.20
C GLY A 137 24.92 -0.79 36.70
N SER A 138 24.20 -0.92 37.83
CA SER A 138 23.96 -2.22 38.48
C SER A 138 23.28 -3.26 37.57
N HIS A 139 22.43 -2.82 36.65
CA HIS A 139 21.82 -3.64 35.59
C HIS A 139 22.25 -3.21 34.18
N GLY A 140 23.14 -2.22 34.08
CA GLY A 140 23.65 -1.68 32.83
C GLY A 140 22.76 -0.61 32.18
N THR A 141 22.98 -0.38 30.89
CA THR A 141 22.34 0.67 30.08
C THR A 141 20.89 0.35 29.81
N VAL A 142 20.01 1.33 30.04
CA VAL A 142 18.60 1.22 29.64
C VAL A 142 18.50 1.56 28.15
N ILE A 143 17.95 0.62 27.38
CA ILE A 143 17.90 0.66 25.92
C ILE A 143 16.47 0.81 25.37
N GLY A 144 15.46 0.49 26.18
CA GLY A 144 14.04 0.61 25.84
C GLY A 144 13.17 0.77 27.07
N GLN A 145 12.02 1.43 26.94
CA GLN A 145 11.07 1.63 28.03
C GLN A 145 9.63 1.61 27.53
N VAL A 146 8.73 1.13 28.39
CA VAL A 146 7.30 1.50 28.39
C VAL A 146 7.11 2.50 29.52
N PHE A 147 6.69 3.72 29.21
CA PHE A 147 6.67 4.82 30.17
C PHE A 147 5.25 5.34 30.40
N SER A 148 4.83 5.44 31.66
CA SER A 148 3.49 5.94 32.02
C SER A 148 3.35 7.42 31.68
N ALA A 149 2.29 7.75 30.93
CA ALA A 149 1.86 9.10 30.64
C ALA A 149 1.16 9.76 31.84
N GLU A 150 0.67 8.96 32.80
CA GLU A 150 -0.17 9.42 33.90
C GLU A 150 0.63 9.89 35.12
N TYR A 151 1.62 9.10 35.53
CA TYR A 151 2.41 9.36 36.75
C TYR A 151 3.91 9.57 36.49
N SER A 152 4.31 9.65 35.21
CA SER A 152 5.67 10.02 34.78
C SER A 152 6.79 9.13 35.36
N LYS A 153 6.55 7.82 35.42
CA LYS A 153 7.52 6.77 35.77
C LYS A 153 7.48 5.65 34.73
N PRO A 154 8.54 4.84 34.58
CA PRO A 154 8.47 3.65 33.74
C PRO A 154 7.42 2.66 34.28
N VAL A 155 6.70 2.03 33.37
CA VAL A 155 6.00 0.76 33.61
C VAL A 155 7.02 -0.37 33.57
N ALA A 156 7.92 -0.32 32.57
CA ALA A 156 9.06 -1.20 32.47
C ALA A 156 10.24 -0.56 31.75
N GLU A 157 11.45 -0.99 32.12
CA GLU A 157 12.71 -0.61 31.49
C GLU A 157 13.47 -1.87 31.07
N LEU A 158 14.04 -1.84 29.87
CA LEU A 158 14.89 -2.89 29.31
C LEU A 158 16.35 -2.49 29.47
N TYR A 159 17.08 -3.27 30.25
CA TYR A 159 18.48 -3.05 30.62
C TYR A 159 19.40 -4.02 29.89
N TYR A 160 20.60 -3.55 29.55
CA TYR A 160 21.67 -4.35 28.96
C TYR A 160 22.97 -4.10 29.73
N ASN A 161 23.60 -5.15 30.27
CA ASN A 161 24.82 -5.02 31.07
C ASN A 161 26.10 -5.44 30.30
N PRO A 162 27.30 -5.12 30.84
CA PRO A 162 28.58 -5.47 30.19
C PRO A 162 28.86 -6.97 30.01
N SER A 163 28.10 -7.86 30.68
CA SER A 163 28.19 -9.32 30.45
C SER A 163 27.33 -9.78 29.26
N GLY A 164 26.61 -8.85 28.62
CA GLY A 164 25.66 -9.12 27.55
C GLY A 164 24.28 -9.55 28.04
N ASP A 165 24.04 -9.55 29.36
CA ASP A 165 22.74 -9.97 29.89
C ASP A 165 21.70 -8.86 29.71
N ILE A 166 20.51 -9.28 29.28
CA ILE A 166 19.36 -8.40 29.10
C ILE A 166 18.37 -8.66 30.22
N TYR A 167 17.99 -7.59 30.92
CA TYR A 167 17.01 -7.63 31.99
C TYR A 167 15.82 -6.74 31.65
N ILE A 168 14.62 -7.13 32.04
CA ILE A 168 13.48 -6.23 32.12
C ILE A 168 13.20 -5.94 33.59
N GLY A 169 13.18 -4.66 33.95
CA GLY A 169 12.72 -4.19 35.26
C GLY A 169 11.28 -3.72 35.14
N VAL A 170 10.34 -4.39 35.81
CA VAL A 170 8.91 -4.05 35.79
C VAL A 170 8.54 -3.40 37.11
N GLU A 171 7.97 -2.20 37.05
CA GLU A 171 7.66 -1.42 38.24
C GLU A 171 6.58 -2.09 39.10
N GLN A 172 6.70 -2.01 40.42
CA GLN A 172 5.78 -2.67 41.36
C GLN A 172 4.79 -1.68 41.98
N SER A 173 5.02 -0.38 41.86
CA SER A 173 4.05 0.65 42.25
C SER A 173 4.10 1.91 41.38
N THR A 174 3.01 2.66 41.37
CA THR A 174 2.93 3.96 40.65
C THR A 174 3.85 5.05 41.24
N SER A 175 4.50 4.80 42.38
CA SER A 175 5.45 5.71 43.00
C SER A 175 6.83 5.69 42.32
N GLY A 176 7.19 4.59 41.65
CA GLY A 176 8.47 4.44 40.98
C GLY A 176 9.64 4.11 41.93
N GLY A 177 10.65 3.39 41.42
CA GLY A 177 11.86 3.02 42.14
C GLY A 177 11.83 1.67 42.88
N ASP A 178 10.87 0.78 42.58
CA ASP A 178 10.70 -0.53 43.21
C ASP A 178 10.60 -1.70 42.20
N SER A 179 11.23 -1.57 41.03
CA SER A 179 11.11 -2.54 39.94
C SER A 179 11.58 -3.97 40.31
N ASP A 180 10.86 -4.98 39.80
CA ASP A 180 11.26 -6.38 39.82
C ASP A 180 12.03 -6.73 38.54
N PHE A 181 13.20 -7.33 38.68
CA PHE A 181 14.15 -7.52 37.58
C PHE A 181 14.18 -8.98 37.13
N THR A 182 13.79 -9.22 35.89
CA THR A 182 13.84 -10.55 35.26
C THR A 182 14.87 -10.57 34.14
N LYS A 183 15.76 -11.56 34.14
CA LYS A 183 16.68 -11.80 33.01
C LYS A 183 15.89 -12.40 31.84
N VAL A 184 15.90 -11.72 30.70
CA VAL A 184 15.09 -12.07 29.52
C VAL A 184 15.93 -12.54 28.33
N GLY A 185 17.25 -12.37 28.38
CA GLY A 185 18.14 -12.82 27.32
C GLY A 185 19.62 -12.59 27.61
N ASN A 186 20.46 -12.99 26.65
CA ASN A 186 21.87 -12.64 26.60
C ASN A 186 22.29 -12.45 25.14
N VAL A 187 22.96 -11.34 24.85
CA VAL A 187 23.58 -11.02 23.57
C VAL A 187 24.96 -10.43 23.87
N PRO A 188 26.06 -10.96 23.31
CA PRO A 188 27.40 -10.40 23.56
C PRO A 188 27.54 -8.96 23.06
N GLU A 189 28.32 -8.14 23.77
CA GLU A 189 28.62 -6.75 23.36
C GLU A 189 29.23 -6.69 21.95
N GLY A 190 28.83 -5.68 21.17
CA GLY A 190 29.18 -5.53 19.76
C GLY A 190 28.38 -6.44 18.81
N THR A 191 27.44 -7.25 19.30
CA THR A 191 26.55 -8.07 18.47
C THR A 191 25.22 -7.37 18.24
N ALA A 192 24.80 -7.27 16.98
CA ALA A 192 23.49 -6.74 16.62
C ALA A 192 22.37 -7.68 17.05
N PHE A 193 21.28 -7.14 17.57
CA PHE A 193 20.06 -7.87 17.91
C PHE A 193 18.82 -6.99 17.74
N THR A 194 17.66 -7.65 17.74
CA THR A 194 16.36 -7.00 17.69
C THR A 194 15.57 -7.37 18.93
N TYR A 195 14.92 -6.41 19.58
CA TYR A 195 13.94 -6.69 20.62
C TYR A 195 12.57 -6.11 20.24
N GLU A 196 11.50 -6.76 20.69
CA GLU A 196 10.15 -6.22 20.70
C GLU A 196 9.71 -6.00 22.15
N LEU A 197 9.30 -4.78 22.48
CA LEU A 197 8.51 -4.47 23.67
C LEU A 197 7.07 -4.25 23.24
N SER A 198 6.13 -4.97 23.84
CA SER A 198 4.70 -4.83 23.55
C SER A 198 3.93 -4.65 24.85
N TYR A 199 3.09 -3.63 24.93
CA TYR A 199 2.12 -3.46 26.01
C TYR A 199 0.73 -3.39 25.41
N SER A 200 0.17 -4.58 25.21
CA SER A 200 -1.03 -4.81 24.41
C SER A 200 -1.98 -5.73 25.16
N ASP A 201 -3.28 -5.55 24.98
CA ASP A 201 -4.31 -6.33 25.66
C ASP A 201 -4.08 -6.38 27.19
N ASP A 202 -3.67 -5.25 27.76
CA ASP A 202 -3.30 -5.08 29.18
C ASP A 202 -2.17 -6.02 29.64
N ASN A 203 -1.33 -6.49 28.70
CA ASN A 203 -0.26 -7.44 28.95
C ASN A 203 1.09 -6.89 28.43
N LEU A 204 2.06 -6.77 29.32
CA LEU A 204 3.42 -6.41 28.98
C LEU A 204 4.19 -7.66 28.52
N THR A 205 4.80 -7.58 27.35
CA THR A 205 5.58 -8.68 26.78
C THR A 205 6.89 -8.21 26.16
N PHE A 206 7.86 -9.11 26.15
CA PHE A 206 9.18 -8.93 25.54
C PHE A 206 9.51 -10.11 24.64
N SER A 207 10.10 -9.86 23.48
CA SER A 207 10.75 -10.91 22.68
C SER A 207 12.13 -10.46 22.20
N LEU A 208 13.02 -11.43 22.01
CA LEU A 208 14.38 -11.21 21.53
C LEU A 208 14.58 -11.98 20.22
N ASN A 209 15.07 -11.29 19.19
CA ASN A 209 15.38 -11.82 17.86
C ASN A 209 14.23 -12.61 17.22
N GLY A 210 12.99 -12.16 17.42
CA GLY A 210 11.78 -12.83 16.91
C GLY A 210 11.49 -14.20 17.54
N GLY A 211 12.12 -14.51 18.69
CA GLY A 211 11.81 -15.69 19.49
C GLY A 211 10.49 -15.56 20.26
N ASP A 212 10.21 -16.56 21.10
CA ASP A 212 8.98 -16.60 21.89
C ASP A 212 8.86 -15.39 22.83
N SER A 213 7.65 -14.84 22.92
CA SER A 213 7.33 -13.73 23.83
C SER A 213 7.29 -14.20 25.29
N GLN A 214 7.91 -13.44 26.16
CA GLN A 214 7.83 -13.55 27.61
C GLN A 214 6.84 -12.49 28.13
N SER A 215 5.95 -12.86 29.06
CA SER A 215 4.92 -11.95 29.63
C SER A 215 5.25 -11.54 31.06
N PHE A 216 4.85 -10.32 31.44
CA PHE A 216 5.11 -9.73 32.74
C PHE A 216 3.84 -9.08 33.31
N GLU A 217 3.65 -9.21 34.62
CA GLU A 217 2.47 -8.73 35.34
C GLU A 217 2.57 -7.22 35.61
N THR A 218 1.53 -6.47 35.21
CA THR A 218 1.44 -5.01 35.37
C THR A 218 0.15 -4.56 36.04
N SER A 219 -0.68 -5.49 36.52
CA SER A 219 -2.01 -5.17 37.07
C SER A 219 -1.93 -4.28 38.31
N GLN A 220 -0.84 -4.38 39.07
CA GLN A 220 -0.53 -3.52 40.22
C GLN A 220 -0.35 -2.03 39.85
N LEU A 221 -0.13 -1.74 38.57
CA LEU A 221 0.09 -0.39 38.06
C LEU A 221 -1.18 0.25 37.47
N ASP A 222 -2.31 -0.47 37.50
CA ASP A 222 -3.61 -0.05 36.93
C ASP A 222 -3.57 0.21 35.41
N ASN A 223 -2.69 -0.50 34.70
CA ASN A 223 -2.55 -0.48 33.24
C ASN A 223 -2.61 0.93 32.62
N PRO A 224 -1.68 1.83 32.98
CA PRO A 224 -1.80 3.25 32.65
C PRO A 224 -1.59 3.49 31.16
N ASP A 225 -2.21 4.55 30.65
CA ASP A 225 -1.85 5.12 29.35
C ASP A 225 -0.33 5.35 29.31
N SER A 226 0.29 4.89 28.24
CA SER A 226 1.75 4.76 28.14
C SER A 226 2.28 5.29 26.81
N TYR A 227 3.59 5.42 26.72
CA TYR A 227 4.32 5.71 25.50
C TYR A 227 5.69 5.04 25.53
N PHE A 228 6.25 4.76 24.36
CA PHE A 228 7.56 4.11 24.25
C PHE A 228 8.72 5.10 24.35
N LYS A 229 9.85 4.58 24.83
CA LYS A 229 11.17 5.23 24.70
C LYS A 229 12.22 4.21 24.29
N PHE A 230 13.26 4.65 23.59
CA PHE A 230 14.41 3.81 23.27
C PHE A 230 15.67 4.65 23.03
N GLY A 231 16.84 4.03 23.12
CA GLY A 231 18.11 4.68 22.83
C GLY A 231 19.18 4.32 23.84
N ASN A 232 19.85 5.33 24.39
CA ASN A 232 20.95 5.16 25.32
C ASN A 232 20.71 5.98 26.60
N TYR A 233 20.18 5.32 27.62
CA TYR A 233 19.96 5.91 28.95
C TYR A 233 20.95 5.32 29.97
N ASN A 234 22.05 6.06 30.16
CA ASN A 234 23.23 5.62 30.91
C ASN A 234 22.98 5.62 32.43
N GLN A 235 22.90 4.43 33.02
CA GLN A 235 22.67 4.24 34.46
C GLN A 235 23.95 4.36 35.30
N GLY A 236 25.10 4.46 34.64
CA GLY A 236 26.42 4.38 35.22
C GLY A 236 26.96 5.69 35.81
N THR A 237 28.15 5.56 36.41
CA THR A 237 28.89 6.68 37.02
C THR A 237 30.22 6.95 36.37
N ASP A 238 30.82 6.01 35.64
CA ASP A 238 32.18 6.20 35.13
C ASP A 238 32.40 5.81 33.66
N VAL A 239 31.45 5.12 33.03
CA VAL A 239 31.57 4.65 31.64
C VAL A 239 30.70 5.48 30.68
N ASN A 240 31.29 5.92 29.55
CA ASN A 240 30.51 6.43 28.41
C ASN A 240 29.91 5.23 27.66
N SER A 241 28.59 5.18 27.54
CA SER A 241 27.89 4.12 26.81
C SER A 241 27.65 4.53 25.36
N GLU A 242 27.59 3.55 24.48
CA GLU A 242 27.33 3.73 23.05
C GLU A 242 26.37 2.65 22.53
N VAL A 243 25.30 3.11 21.89
CA VAL A 243 24.23 2.29 21.30
C VAL A 243 24.03 2.70 19.86
N ASP A 244 24.08 1.72 18.97
CA ASP A 244 23.95 1.90 17.53
C ASP A 244 22.59 1.39 17.07
N VAL A 245 21.69 2.27 16.64
CA VAL A 245 20.34 1.89 16.21
C VAL A 245 20.27 1.77 14.69
N THR A 246 19.82 0.61 14.20
CA THR A 246 19.67 0.34 12.76
C THR A 246 18.23 0.45 12.28
N SER A 247 17.25 0.10 13.12
CA SER A 247 15.83 0.29 12.82
C SER A 247 14.99 0.49 14.07
N VAL A 248 13.88 1.21 13.91
CA VAL A 248 12.79 1.26 14.87
C VAL A 248 11.46 1.19 14.12
N ASP A 249 10.56 0.33 14.60
CA ASP A 249 9.18 0.22 14.13
C ASP A 249 8.23 0.30 15.31
N ILE A 250 7.14 1.03 15.13
CA ILE A 250 6.06 1.13 16.11
C ILE A 250 4.74 0.74 15.47
N VAL A 251 3.91 0.03 16.24
CA VAL A 251 2.55 -0.35 15.85
C VAL A 251 1.61 0.04 16.97
N HIS A 252 0.68 0.94 16.67
CA HIS A 252 -0.47 1.23 17.52
C HIS A 252 -1.74 0.85 16.77
N THR A 253 -2.43 -0.18 17.23
CA THR A 253 -3.81 -0.42 16.84
C THR A 253 -4.68 -0.31 18.07
N LYS A 254 -5.25 0.86 18.29
CA LYS A 254 -6.32 1.03 19.26
C LYS A 254 -7.42 0.02 18.91
N GLU A 255 -7.98 -0.70 19.88
CA GLU A 255 -9.29 -1.34 19.72
C GLU A 255 -10.40 -0.25 19.73
N GLU A 256 -10.13 0.88 19.08
CA GLU A 256 -11.19 1.71 18.55
C GLU A 256 -11.63 1.00 17.28
N ALA A 257 -12.91 0.63 17.21
CA ALA A 257 -13.56 0.44 15.92
C ALA A 257 -13.08 1.60 15.04
N MET A 258 -12.29 1.32 13.99
CA MET A 258 -11.86 2.35 13.05
C MET A 258 -13.13 3.05 12.60
N THR A 259 -13.38 4.25 13.14
CA THR A 259 -14.52 5.08 12.76
C THR A 259 -14.12 5.73 11.46
N TYR A 260 -14.07 4.90 10.43
CA TYR A 260 -14.02 5.39 9.08
C TYR A 260 -15.21 6.31 8.86
N PRO A 261 -15.06 7.42 8.11
CA PRO A 261 -16.19 8.24 7.72
C PRO A 261 -17.31 7.34 7.17
N GLN A 262 -18.56 7.60 7.55
CA GLN A 262 -19.66 6.82 7.03
C GLN A 262 -19.67 6.98 5.49
N LEU A 263 -19.66 5.85 4.77
CA LEU A 263 -19.78 5.89 3.32
C LEU A 263 -21.17 6.40 2.95
N PRO A 264 -21.32 7.27 1.94
CA PRO A 264 -22.60 7.73 1.44
C PRO A 264 -23.26 6.62 0.62
N LEU A 265 -23.77 5.62 1.33
CA LEU A 265 -24.40 4.42 0.79
C LEU A 265 -25.91 4.62 0.67
N PRO A 266 -26.53 4.14 -0.43
CA PRO A 266 -27.98 3.99 -0.51
C PRO A 266 -28.54 3.19 0.67
N GLU A 267 -29.72 3.57 1.15
CA GLU A 267 -30.45 2.82 2.17
C GLU A 267 -30.67 1.37 1.72
N GLY A 268 -30.36 0.39 2.58
CA GLY A 268 -30.40 -1.03 2.27
C GLY A 268 -29.05 -1.66 1.93
N ILE A 269 -27.98 -0.86 1.78
CA ILE A 269 -26.60 -1.35 1.73
C ILE A 269 -25.94 -1.13 3.09
N THR A 270 -25.41 -2.19 3.69
CA THR A 270 -24.65 -2.11 4.94
C THR A 270 -23.15 -2.31 4.69
N SER A 271 -22.35 -1.72 5.57
CA SER A 271 -20.89 -1.81 5.56
C SER A 271 -20.43 -2.46 6.86
N ARG A 272 -19.57 -3.48 6.79
CA ARG A 272 -18.93 -4.05 7.99
C ARG A 272 -17.57 -4.67 7.69
N GLN A 273 -16.84 -4.95 8.77
CA GLN A 273 -15.58 -5.70 8.74
C GLN A 273 -15.83 -7.18 9.05
N ILE A 274 -15.06 -8.04 8.39
CA ILE A 274 -14.93 -9.46 8.69
C ILE A 274 -13.47 -9.71 9.03
N ASP A 275 -13.16 -9.76 10.33
CA ASP A 275 -11.80 -10.01 10.79
C ASP A 275 -11.47 -11.50 10.75
N LEU A 276 -10.58 -11.89 9.82
CA LEU A 276 -10.10 -13.26 9.66
C LEU A 276 -8.61 -13.40 9.99
N ARG A 277 -8.00 -12.40 10.64
CA ARG A 277 -6.56 -12.39 10.95
C ARG A 277 -6.14 -13.57 11.83
N SER A 278 -6.96 -13.94 12.81
CA SER A 278 -6.75 -15.12 13.66
C SER A 278 -6.73 -16.45 12.89
N PHE A 279 -7.23 -16.46 11.64
CA PHE A 279 -7.21 -17.61 10.73
C PHE A 279 -6.12 -17.49 9.65
N GLY A 280 -5.18 -16.54 9.79
CA GLY A 280 -4.10 -16.32 8.82
C GLY A 280 -4.55 -15.63 7.53
N HIS A 281 -5.63 -14.87 7.59
CA HIS A 281 -6.20 -14.09 6.48
C HIS A 281 -6.20 -12.58 6.78
N LEU A 282 -6.80 -11.79 5.90
CA LEU A 282 -6.97 -10.34 6.09
C LEU A 282 -8.19 -10.03 6.96
N SER A 283 -8.31 -8.78 7.42
CA SER A 283 -9.60 -8.24 7.88
C SER A 283 -10.28 -7.60 6.68
N PHE A 284 -11.36 -8.20 6.19
CA PHE A 284 -12.02 -7.76 4.95
C PHE A 284 -13.15 -6.79 5.24
N HIS A 285 -13.09 -5.61 4.63
CA HIS A 285 -14.25 -4.75 4.53
C HIS A 285 -15.16 -5.25 3.42
N ILE A 286 -16.46 -5.29 3.71
CA ILE A 286 -17.49 -5.61 2.74
C ILE A 286 -18.61 -4.59 2.75
N LEU A 287 -19.19 -4.37 1.58
CA LEU A 287 -20.55 -3.88 1.42
C LEU A 287 -21.47 -5.07 1.14
N GLU A 288 -22.65 -5.09 1.75
CA GLU A 288 -23.62 -6.15 1.56
C GLU A 288 -25.05 -5.61 1.42
N ALA A 289 -25.89 -6.33 0.66
CA ALA A 289 -27.31 -6.02 0.48
C ALA A 289 -28.10 -7.32 0.27
N GLY A 290 -29.38 -7.32 0.68
CA GLY A 290 -30.26 -8.49 0.59
C GLY A 290 -30.13 -9.46 1.76
N SER A 291 -30.89 -10.55 1.72
CA SER A 291 -30.95 -11.52 2.83
C SER A 291 -29.84 -12.57 2.72
N PRO A 292 -29.05 -12.85 3.77
CA PRO A 292 -28.07 -13.95 3.78
C PRO A 292 -28.65 -15.36 3.57
N SER A 293 -29.97 -15.52 3.57
CA SER A 293 -30.63 -16.78 3.18
C SER A 293 -30.71 -17.00 1.67
N ASN A 294 -30.44 -15.96 0.88
CA ASN A 294 -30.56 -15.99 -0.57
C ASN A 294 -29.25 -16.44 -1.24
N PRO A 295 -29.27 -16.89 -2.50
CA PRO A 295 -28.04 -17.23 -3.22
C PRO A 295 -27.06 -16.04 -3.31
N LEU A 296 -25.78 -16.31 -3.07
CA LEU A 296 -24.73 -15.29 -3.02
C LEU A 296 -24.28 -14.86 -4.43
N ILE A 297 -24.26 -13.55 -4.68
CA ILE A 297 -23.55 -12.90 -5.79
C ILE A 297 -22.38 -12.11 -5.21
N LEU A 298 -21.17 -12.36 -5.72
CA LEU A 298 -19.94 -11.70 -5.27
C LEU A 298 -19.45 -10.71 -6.33
N LEU A 299 -19.24 -9.45 -5.96
CA LEU A 299 -18.88 -8.35 -6.86
C LEU A 299 -17.45 -7.84 -6.61
N LEU A 300 -16.56 -7.98 -7.59
CA LEU A 300 -15.11 -7.71 -7.46
C LEU A 300 -14.69 -6.48 -8.28
N HIS A 301 -14.32 -5.41 -7.60
CA HIS A 301 -13.94 -4.13 -8.23
C HIS A 301 -12.56 -4.17 -8.92
N GLY A 302 -12.24 -3.15 -9.73
CA GLY A 302 -10.94 -3.00 -10.40
C GLY A 302 -10.01 -1.99 -9.75
N PHE A 303 -9.06 -1.45 -10.53
CA PHE A 303 -8.16 -0.38 -10.14
C PHE A 303 -8.48 0.95 -10.86
N PRO A 304 -8.48 2.11 -10.18
CA PRO A 304 -8.43 2.34 -8.75
C PRO A 304 -9.87 2.44 -8.19
N MET A 305 -10.59 1.31 -8.18
CA MET A 305 -11.97 1.24 -7.68
C MET A 305 -11.98 0.81 -6.21
N LEU A 306 -13.18 0.72 -5.64
CA LEU A 306 -13.49 0.23 -4.29
C LEU A 306 -14.76 -0.62 -4.35
N ALA A 307 -15.13 -1.31 -3.27
CA ALA A 307 -16.45 -1.92 -3.11
C ALA A 307 -17.58 -0.92 -3.40
N TYR A 308 -17.37 0.35 -3.04
CA TYR A 308 -18.27 1.48 -3.28
C TYR A 308 -18.69 1.64 -4.76
N SER A 309 -17.87 1.20 -5.71
CA SER A 309 -18.18 1.27 -7.14
C SER A 309 -19.38 0.41 -7.56
N TRP A 310 -19.81 -0.53 -6.72
CA TRP A 310 -20.98 -1.39 -6.95
C TRP A 310 -22.28 -0.87 -6.34
N ARG A 311 -22.25 0.26 -5.62
CA ARG A 311 -23.43 0.81 -4.88
C ARG A 311 -24.70 0.95 -5.74
N ARG A 312 -24.56 1.18 -7.05
CA ARG A 312 -25.67 1.32 -8.00
C ARG A 312 -26.19 0.00 -8.57
N THR A 313 -25.49 -1.12 -8.38
CA THR A 313 -25.90 -2.45 -8.86
C THR A 313 -26.38 -3.37 -7.74
N MET A 314 -25.96 -3.12 -6.50
CA MET A 314 -26.24 -4.01 -5.37
C MET A 314 -27.72 -4.14 -5.02
N LEU A 315 -28.44 -3.01 -4.87
CA LEU A 315 -29.86 -3.05 -4.47
C LEU A 315 -30.76 -3.73 -5.52
N PRO A 316 -30.66 -3.44 -6.84
CA PRO A 316 -31.46 -4.14 -7.84
C PRO A 316 -31.23 -5.67 -7.86
N LEU A 317 -30.00 -6.13 -7.61
CA LEU A 317 -29.69 -7.55 -7.49
C LEU A 317 -30.27 -8.14 -6.20
N ALA A 318 -30.23 -7.40 -5.09
CA ALA A 318 -30.83 -7.83 -3.83
C ALA A 318 -32.36 -7.94 -3.93
N GLU A 319 -33.01 -6.97 -4.58
CA GLU A 319 -34.45 -6.96 -4.88
C GLU A 319 -34.87 -8.14 -5.77
N ALA A 320 -33.98 -8.60 -6.66
CA ALA A 320 -34.16 -9.80 -7.48
C ALA A 320 -33.99 -11.12 -6.70
N GLY A 321 -33.82 -11.07 -5.37
CA GLY A 321 -33.78 -12.24 -4.52
C GLY A 321 -32.39 -12.84 -4.29
N TYR A 322 -31.33 -12.04 -4.44
CA TYR A 322 -29.95 -12.46 -4.16
C TYR A 322 -29.40 -11.84 -2.88
N TYR A 323 -28.39 -12.48 -2.29
CA TYR A 323 -27.52 -11.84 -1.31
C TYR A 323 -26.31 -11.31 -2.06
N VAL A 324 -26.04 -10.02 -1.98
CA VAL A 324 -25.04 -9.36 -2.81
C VAL A 324 -23.93 -8.82 -1.93
N VAL A 325 -22.70 -9.25 -2.18
CA VAL A 325 -21.54 -8.83 -1.40
C VAL A 325 -20.46 -8.27 -2.31
N ALA A 326 -19.94 -7.10 -1.96
CA ALA A 326 -18.80 -6.46 -2.61
C ALA A 326 -17.69 -6.23 -1.57
N PRO A 327 -16.60 -7.02 -1.57
CA PRO A 327 -15.45 -6.74 -0.72
C PRO A 327 -14.58 -5.63 -1.31
N ASP A 328 -13.97 -4.82 -0.43
CA ASP A 328 -12.73 -4.15 -0.78
C ASP A 328 -11.65 -5.25 -0.90
N GLN A 329 -11.02 -5.35 -2.05
CA GLN A 329 -9.98 -6.37 -2.27
C GLN A 329 -8.70 -6.02 -1.51
N ARG A 330 -7.81 -7.01 -1.37
CA ARG A 330 -6.46 -6.83 -0.81
C ARG A 330 -5.78 -5.58 -1.34
N GLY A 331 -5.36 -4.70 -0.43
CA GLY A 331 -4.64 -3.48 -0.77
C GLY A 331 -5.53 -2.29 -1.15
N TYR A 332 -6.84 -2.39 -0.93
CA TYR A 332 -7.81 -1.35 -1.24
C TYR A 332 -8.69 -1.00 -0.04
N GLY A 333 -9.09 0.27 0.01
CA GLY A 333 -10.15 0.77 0.87
C GLY A 333 -9.96 0.34 2.32
N ARG A 334 -10.98 -0.28 2.91
CA ARG A 334 -11.02 -0.57 4.35
C ARG A 334 -10.60 -1.99 4.72
N THR A 335 -10.25 -2.85 3.76
CA THR A 335 -9.71 -4.20 4.02
C THR A 335 -8.27 -4.09 4.52
N THR A 336 -7.92 -4.59 5.71
CA THR A 336 -6.60 -4.47 6.37
C THR A 336 -5.83 -5.77 6.56
N GLY A 337 -4.52 -5.66 6.87
CA GLY A 337 -3.63 -6.80 7.13
C GLY A 337 -2.85 -7.32 5.92
N TRP A 338 -2.86 -6.59 4.80
CA TRP A 338 -2.06 -6.92 3.63
C TRP A 338 -0.59 -6.48 3.81
N ASP A 339 0.30 -6.93 2.93
CA ASP A 339 1.72 -6.56 2.98
C ASP A 339 1.91 -5.07 2.66
N MET A 340 2.32 -4.31 3.69
CA MET A 340 2.56 -2.86 3.63
C MET A 340 4.05 -2.52 3.78
N ARG A 341 4.96 -3.49 3.61
CA ARG A 341 6.39 -3.23 3.68
C ARG A 341 6.83 -2.19 2.64
N PRO A 342 7.98 -1.52 2.85
CA PRO A 342 8.56 -0.62 1.87
C PRO A 342 8.71 -1.29 0.50
N TYR A 343 8.66 -0.49 -0.57
CA TYR A 343 8.61 -0.96 -1.95
C TYR A 343 9.57 -2.14 -2.24
N ALA A 344 10.83 -2.04 -1.84
CA ALA A 344 11.86 -3.06 -2.13
C ALA A 344 11.68 -4.39 -1.38
N GLU A 345 10.88 -4.41 -0.31
CA GLU A 345 10.76 -5.53 0.64
C GLU A 345 9.40 -6.24 0.57
N VAL A 346 8.43 -5.67 -0.15
CA VAL A 346 7.12 -6.31 -0.38
C VAL A 346 7.30 -7.70 -0.97
N ASP A 347 6.65 -8.69 -0.35
CA ASP A 347 6.52 -10.01 -0.94
C ASP A 347 5.39 -10.00 -1.98
N LEU A 348 5.78 -9.86 -3.25
CA LEU A 348 4.86 -9.85 -4.38
C LEU A 348 4.07 -11.16 -4.55
N TYR A 349 4.49 -12.28 -3.93
CA TYR A 349 3.69 -13.51 -3.95
C TYR A 349 2.34 -13.31 -3.24
N THR A 350 2.27 -12.42 -2.25
CA THR A 350 1.03 -12.05 -1.56
C THR A 350 0.04 -11.28 -2.45
N PHE A 351 0.45 -10.88 -3.66
CA PHE A 351 -0.38 -10.23 -4.69
C PHE A 351 -0.49 -11.08 -5.97
N SER A 352 -0.40 -12.40 -5.85
CA SER A 352 -0.58 -13.35 -6.97
C SER A 352 -2.05 -13.74 -7.16
N THR A 353 -2.42 -14.23 -8.36
CA THR A 353 -3.80 -14.67 -8.67
C THR A 353 -4.34 -15.68 -7.65
N THR A 354 -3.51 -16.65 -7.24
CA THR A 354 -3.90 -17.68 -6.27
C THR A 354 -4.21 -17.11 -4.89
N ILE A 355 -3.53 -16.02 -4.49
CA ILE A 355 -3.83 -15.34 -3.23
C ILE A 355 -5.14 -14.55 -3.32
N PHE A 356 -5.41 -13.87 -4.44
CA PHE A 356 -6.70 -13.20 -4.62
C PHE A 356 -7.87 -14.19 -4.61
N VAL A 357 -7.72 -15.37 -5.22
CA VAL A 357 -8.74 -16.43 -5.12
C VAL A 357 -8.89 -16.95 -3.68
N ARG A 358 -7.77 -17.15 -2.97
CA ARG A 358 -7.78 -17.53 -1.55
C ARG A 358 -8.55 -16.51 -0.70
N ASP A 359 -8.34 -15.22 -0.95
CA ASP A 359 -9.04 -14.14 -0.25
C ASP A 359 -10.56 -14.24 -0.45
N MET A 360 -11.01 -14.45 -1.70
CA MET A 360 -12.45 -14.59 -2.00
C MET A 360 -13.06 -15.85 -1.36
N LEU A 361 -12.32 -16.96 -1.32
CA LEU A 361 -12.77 -18.16 -0.62
C LEU A 361 -12.90 -17.93 0.89
N ALA A 362 -11.99 -17.17 1.49
CA ALA A 362 -12.05 -16.82 2.90
C ALA A 362 -13.29 -15.98 3.21
N VAL A 363 -13.58 -14.96 2.39
CA VAL A 363 -14.79 -14.13 2.51
C VAL A 363 -16.05 -14.99 2.35
N VAL A 364 -16.14 -15.80 1.30
CA VAL A 364 -17.30 -16.69 1.05
C VAL A 364 -17.53 -17.65 2.22
N SER A 365 -16.47 -18.27 2.73
CA SER A 365 -16.55 -19.18 3.87
C SER A 365 -16.97 -18.47 5.16
N ALA A 366 -16.44 -17.27 5.42
CA ALA A 366 -16.78 -16.48 6.60
C ALA A 366 -18.24 -16.01 6.61
N LEU A 367 -18.84 -15.84 5.42
CA LEU A 367 -20.25 -15.54 5.25
C LEU A 367 -21.16 -16.76 5.41
N GLY A 368 -20.60 -17.97 5.61
CA GLY A 368 -21.36 -19.21 5.74
C GLY A 368 -21.78 -19.86 4.42
N PHE A 369 -21.21 -19.41 3.29
CA PHE A 369 -21.53 -19.95 1.97
C PHE A 369 -20.49 -20.99 1.54
N THR A 370 -20.97 -22.00 0.81
CA THR A 370 -20.11 -22.99 0.12
C THR A 370 -20.20 -22.87 -1.40
N LYS A 371 -21.15 -22.08 -1.88
CA LYS A 371 -21.44 -21.82 -3.29
C LYS A 371 -21.66 -20.33 -3.52
N VAL A 372 -21.21 -19.84 -4.66
CA VAL A 372 -21.46 -18.49 -5.16
C VAL A 372 -22.20 -18.63 -6.49
N LYS A 373 -23.43 -18.12 -6.56
CA LYS A 373 -24.28 -18.20 -7.75
C LYS A 373 -23.62 -17.52 -8.94
N CYS A 374 -23.01 -16.35 -8.71
CA CYS A 374 -22.22 -15.64 -9.72
C CYS A 374 -21.12 -14.83 -9.06
N VAL A 375 -19.89 -14.96 -9.57
CA VAL A 375 -18.81 -14.01 -9.30
C VAL A 375 -18.70 -13.04 -10.48
N VAL A 376 -18.77 -11.75 -10.19
CA VAL A 376 -18.71 -10.68 -11.17
C VAL A 376 -17.43 -9.89 -10.95
N GLY A 377 -16.65 -9.66 -11.99
CA GLY A 377 -15.41 -8.91 -11.88
C GLY A 377 -15.25 -7.87 -12.97
N ILE A 378 -14.72 -6.70 -12.62
CA ILE A 378 -14.35 -5.62 -13.55
C ILE A 378 -12.86 -5.31 -13.46
N ASP A 379 -12.20 -5.04 -14.58
CA ASP A 379 -10.77 -4.69 -14.63
C ASP A 379 -9.90 -5.70 -13.83
N ALA A 380 -9.11 -5.29 -12.85
CA ALA A 380 -8.31 -6.19 -12.01
C ALA A 380 -9.17 -7.23 -11.27
N GLY A 381 -10.39 -6.86 -10.86
CA GLY A 381 -11.38 -7.77 -10.28
C GLY A 381 -11.92 -8.78 -11.30
N GLY A 382 -11.91 -8.45 -12.59
CA GLY A 382 -12.17 -9.40 -13.68
C GLY A 382 -11.11 -10.49 -13.75
N VAL A 383 -9.84 -10.14 -13.50
CA VAL A 383 -8.76 -11.12 -13.42
C VAL A 383 -8.93 -12.02 -12.20
N THR A 384 -9.30 -11.46 -11.04
CA THR A 384 -9.64 -12.26 -9.84
C THR A 384 -10.83 -13.18 -10.10
N ALA A 385 -11.92 -12.68 -10.69
CA ALA A 385 -13.11 -13.47 -11.01
C ALA A 385 -12.83 -14.61 -12.01
N GLY A 386 -12.02 -14.34 -13.04
CA GLY A 386 -11.53 -15.37 -13.96
C GLY A 386 -10.69 -16.44 -13.25
N GLY A 387 -9.83 -16.02 -12.32
CA GLY A 387 -9.07 -16.93 -11.44
C GLY A 387 -9.99 -17.80 -10.59
N CYS A 388 -11.02 -17.22 -9.96
CA CYS A 388 -12.03 -17.95 -9.19
C CYS A 388 -12.72 -19.02 -10.05
N ALA A 389 -13.13 -18.67 -11.27
CA ALA A 389 -13.83 -19.55 -12.20
C ALA A 389 -12.96 -20.72 -12.71
N VAL A 390 -11.65 -20.49 -12.89
CA VAL A 390 -10.70 -21.54 -13.30
C VAL A 390 -10.31 -22.45 -12.13
N ILE A 391 -9.99 -21.85 -10.98
CA ILE A 391 -9.37 -22.57 -9.85
C ILE A 391 -10.41 -23.29 -9.00
N ARG A 392 -11.60 -22.70 -8.81
CA ARG A 392 -12.67 -23.23 -7.94
C ARG A 392 -14.04 -23.28 -8.64
N PRO A 393 -14.17 -23.96 -9.79
CA PRO A 393 -15.48 -24.18 -10.42
C PRO A 393 -16.44 -24.99 -9.54
N ASP A 394 -15.94 -25.62 -8.47
CA ASP A 394 -16.73 -26.28 -7.44
C ASP A 394 -17.39 -25.30 -6.46
N VAL A 395 -16.92 -24.06 -6.35
CA VAL A 395 -17.51 -23.02 -5.47
C VAL A 395 -18.29 -21.99 -6.28
N PHE A 396 -17.75 -21.55 -7.42
CA PHE A 396 -18.36 -20.53 -8.25
C PHE A 396 -19.18 -21.17 -9.37
N GLU A 397 -20.48 -20.92 -9.41
CA GLU A 397 -21.40 -21.57 -10.35
C GLU A 397 -21.46 -20.87 -11.71
N SER A 398 -21.15 -19.57 -11.76
CA SER A 398 -21.02 -18.79 -12.99
C SER A 398 -20.09 -17.60 -12.80
N VAL A 399 -19.60 -17.03 -13.91
CA VAL A 399 -18.73 -15.85 -13.91
C VAL A 399 -19.16 -14.82 -14.96
N MET A 400 -19.28 -13.57 -14.52
CA MET A 400 -19.49 -12.42 -15.40
C MET A 400 -18.24 -11.54 -15.39
N LEU A 401 -17.65 -11.33 -16.57
CA LEU A 401 -16.48 -10.48 -16.74
C LEU A 401 -16.88 -9.17 -17.40
N LEU A 402 -16.47 -8.06 -16.78
CA LEU A 402 -16.74 -6.71 -17.27
C LEU A 402 -15.44 -6.10 -17.79
N THR A 403 -15.53 -5.39 -18.91
CA THR A 403 -14.47 -4.55 -19.54
C THR A 403 -13.22 -5.27 -20.04
N HIS A 404 -12.54 -6.00 -19.16
CA HIS A 404 -11.30 -6.71 -19.43
C HIS A 404 -11.54 -8.21 -19.70
N PRO A 405 -11.22 -8.70 -20.91
CA PRO A 405 -11.40 -10.11 -21.21
C PRO A 405 -10.39 -10.99 -20.46
N PHE A 406 -10.77 -12.24 -20.21
CA PHE A 406 -9.90 -13.25 -19.61
C PHE A 406 -8.85 -13.74 -20.61
N ASN A 407 -7.57 -13.65 -20.24
CA ASN A 407 -6.44 -13.94 -21.14
C ASN A 407 -6.01 -15.41 -21.20
N GLY A 408 -6.82 -16.31 -20.65
CA GLY A 408 -6.50 -17.73 -20.55
C GLY A 408 -5.53 -18.06 -19.40
N SER A 409 -5.47 -19.34 -19.06
CA SER A 409 -4.46 -19.87 -18.14
C SER A 409 -3.09 -19.94 -18.82
N PRO A 410 -1.97 -19.92 -18.07
CA PRO A 410 -0.65 -20.15 -18.63
C PRO A 410 -0.57 -21.45 -19.43
N LYS A 411 0.43 -21.57 -20.30
CA LYS A 411 0.78 -22.82 -20.97
C LYS A 411 2.22 -23.13 -20.63
N LEU A 412 2.49 -24.38 -20.27
CA LEU A 412 3.85 -24.83 -19.97
C LEU A 412 4.56 -25.26 -21.25
N PRO A 413 5.89 -25.04 -21.35
CA PRO A 413 6.68 -25.55 -22.45
C PRO A 413 6.56 -27.08 -22.55
N PHE A 414 6.27 -27.59 -23.75
CA PHE A 414 6.12 -29.02 -24.03
C PHE A 414 7.30 -29.54 -24.85
N GLY A 415 7.89 -30.69 -24.46
CA GLY A 415 8.93 -31.36 -25.25
C GLY A 415 10.30 -30.67 -25.32
N VAL A 416 10.57 -29.66 -24.49
CA VAL A 416 11.81 -28.85 -24.54
C VAL A 416 13.09 -29.58 -24.10
N ALA A 417 12.98 -30.76 -23.49
CA ALA A 417 14.14 -31.57 -23.10
C ALA A 417 14.72 -32.38 -24.28
N SER A 418 13.97 -32.53 -25.37
CA SER A 418 14.29 -33.45 -26.46
C SER A 418 14.19 -32.75 -27.81
N ARG A 419 15.06 -31.77 -28.11
CA ARG A 419 15.46 -31.44 -29.49
C ARG A 419 16.54 -30.38 -29.57
N GLU A 420 17.62 -30.74 -30.26
CA GLU A 420 18.25 -29.86 -31.25
C GLU A 420 17.14 -29.24 -32.11
N THR A 421 17.14 -27.92 -32.18
CA THR A 421 16.10 -27.09 -32.79
C THR A 421 15.85 -27.45 -34.25
N GLN A 422 14.73 -28.12 -34.52
CA GLN A 422 14.04 -28.04 -35.80
C GLN A 422 12.55 -27.76 -35.56
N ASP A 423 12.08 -26.75 -36.28
CA ASP A 423 10.78 -26.09 -36.29
C ASP A 423 10.42 -25.12 -35.15
N GLY A 424 10.56 -23.84 -35.50
CA GLY A 424 10.23 -22.66 -34.71
C GLY A 424 8.73 -22.37 -34.60
N THR A 425 7.95 -23.33 -34.10
CA THR A 425 6.57 -23.08 -33.67
C THR A 425 6.43 -23.39 -32.19
N THR A 426 6.95 -22.51 -31.34
CA THR A 426 6.63 -22.50 -29.91
C THR A 426 5.74 -21.29 -29.63
N ASP A 427 4.45 -21.49 -29.81
CA ASP A 427 3.44 -20.65 -29.15
C ASP A 427 3.52 -20.94 -27.65
N SER A 428 3.52 -19.88 -26.84
CA SER A 428 3.42 -19.85 -25.37
C SER A 428 4.67 -20.07 -24.49
N ALA A 429 5.58 -19.10 -24.54
CA ALA A 429 6.19 -18.53 -23.33
C ALA A 429 5.90 -17.01 -23.34
N PRO A 430 5.98 -16.25 -22.23
CA PRO A 430 6.23 -14.82 -22.38
C PRO A 430 7.46 -14.74 -23.29
N VAL A 431 7.35 -13.99 -24.38
CA VAL A 431 8.40 -13.87 -25.39
C VAL A 431 9.71 -13.62 -24.64
N ARG A 432 10.53 -14.66 -24.43
CA ARG A 432 11.96 -14.49 -24.27
C ARG A 432 12.31 -13.84 -25.59
N GLN A 433 12.49 -12.52 -25.55
CA GLN A 433 12.88 -11.74 -26.71
C GLN A 433 13.98 -12.52 -27.40
N LYS A 434 13.77 -12.80 -28.69
CA LYS A 434 14.83 -13.34 -29.53
C LYS A 434 16.05 -12.48 -29.25
N GLN A 435 17.16 -13.12 -28.88
CA GLN A 435 18.41 -12.45 -28.60
C GLN A 435 18.73 -11.55 -29.81
N GLY A 436 18.63 -10.22 -29.65
CA GLY A 436 18.78 -9.23 -30.72
C GLY A 436 17.52 -8.45 -31.17
N SER A 437 16.31 -8.73 -30.68
CA SER A 437 15.13 -7.86 -30.92
C SER A 437 14.96 -6.84 -29.79
N THR A 438 14.86 -5.54 -30.13
CA THR A 438 14.57 -4.47 -29.15
C THR A 438 13.24 -4.72 -28.42
N SER A 439 13.20 -4.48 -27.11
CA SER A 439 12.00 -4.71 -26.32
C SER A 439 10.84 -3.82 -26.75
N ILE A 440 9.60 -4.23 -26.49
CA ILE A 440 8.43 -3.37 -26.76
C ILE A 440 8.54 -2.02 -25.99
N HIS A 441 9.19 -2.03 -24.82
CA HIS A 441 9.42 -0.84 -24.02
C HIS A 441 10.45 0.10 -24.64
N GLU A 442 11.54 -0.43 -25.18
CA GLU A 442 12.51 0.35 -25.94
C GLU A 442 11.89 0.95 -27.20
N GLN A 443 11.06 0.17 -27.91
CA GLN A 443 10.33 0.64 -29.08
C GLN A 443 9.32 1.76 -28.73
N LEU A 444 8.59 1.63 -27.62
CA LEU A 444 7.71 2.70 -27.13
C LEU A 444 8.51 3.93 -26.69
N ALA A 445 9.63 3.74 -25.99
CA ALA A 445 10.49 4.85 -25.56
C ALA A 445 11.07 5.62 -26.75
N ALA A 446 11.44 4.93 -27.83
CA ALA A 446 11.87 5.55 -29.08
C ALA A 446 10.78 6.43 -29.74
N LEU A 447 9.50 6.20 -29.40
CA LEU A 447 8.36 7.01 -29.82
C LEU A 447 7.95 8.06 -28.76
N GLY A 448 8.75 8.26 -27.71
CA GLY A 448 8.41 9.17 -26.61
C GLY A 448 7.22 8.67 -25.78
N ARG A 449 7.10 7.35 -25.61
CA ARG A 449 5.99 6.71 -24.90
C ARG A 449 6.47 5.65 -23.89
N LYS A 450 5.62 5.36 -22.89
CA LYS A 450 5.80 4.25 -21.94
C LYS A 450 4.46 3.59 -21.60
N HIS A 451 4.50 2.32 -21.25
CA HIS A 451 3.30 1.56 -20.91
C HIS A 451 2.92 1.73 -19.43
N TYR A 452 1.65 2.01 -19.14
CA TYR A 452 1.19 2.35 -17.79
C TYR A 452 1.48 1.26 -16.74
N LYS A 453 1.26 -0.03 -17.04
CA LYS A 453 1.59 -1.15 -16.13
C LYS A 453 3.05 -1.13 -15.64
N TRP A 454 4.00 -0.73 -16.50
CA TRP A 454 5.42 -0.63 -16.11
C TRP A 454 5.71 0.64 -15.32
N TYR A 455 5.03 1.75 -15.63
CA TYR A 455 5.06 2.95 -14.79
C TYR A 455 4.49 2.64 -13.38
N TYR A 456 3.34 1.98 -13.28
CA TYR A 456 2.75 1.54 -12.01
C TYR A 456 3.64 0.58 -11.21
N SER A 457 4.63 -0.02 -11.87
CA SER A 457 5.59 -0.91 -11.24
C SER A 457 6.89 -0.19 -10.84
N THR A 458 6.96 1.15 -10.86
CA THR A 458 8.13 1.89 -10.37
C THR A 458 8.00 2.23 -8.88
N PRO A 459 9.12 2.48 -8.17
CA PRO A 459 9.10 2.93 -6.77
C PRO A 459 8.33 4.25 -6.56
N ASP A 460 8.39 5.16 -7.53
CA ASP A 460 7.86 6.52 -7.40
C ASP A 460 6.34 6.61 -7.64
N ALA A 461 5.77 5.66 -8.40
CA ALA A 461 4.37 5.75 -8.84
C ALA A 461 3.38 5.89 -7.69
N ASN A 462 3.62 5.24 -6.55
CA ASN A 462 2.74 5.36 -5.39
C ASN A 462 2.70 6.80 -4.86
N ALA A 463 3.86 7.41 -4.64
CA ALA A 463 3.96 8.77 -4.12
C ALA A 463 3.39 9.78 -5.13
N GLU A 464 3.73 9.63 -6.41
CA GLU A 464 3.25 10.49 -7.49
C GLU A 464 1.71 10.46 -7.63
N MET A 465 1.09 9.29 -7.49
CA MET A 465 -0.37 9.14 -7.59
C MET A 465 -1.10 9.54 -6.31
N THR A 466 -0.52 9.30 -5.13
CA THR A 466 -1.11 9.64 -3.83
C THR A 466 -1.03 11.13 -3.54
N SER A 467 0.05 11.78 -3.98
CA SER A 467 0.28 13.22 -3.82
C SER A 467 0.61 13.89 -5.15
N PRO A 468 -0.36 13.98 -6.09
CA PRO A 468 -0.11 14.56 -7.40
C PRO A 468 0.33 16.03 -7.31
N SER A 469 1.39 16.37 -8.06
CA SER A 469 1.84 17.76 -8.26
C SER A 469 0.90 18.57 -9.17
N THR A 470 -0.06 17.92 -9.82
CA THR A 470 -1.01 18.54 -10.74
C THR A 470 -2.07 19.38 -10.02
N PRO A 471 -2.62 20.44 -10.65
CA PRO A 471 -3.66 21.28 -10.04
C PRO A 471 -4.86 20.47 -9.51
N GLY A 472 -5.30 20.80 -8.29
CA GLY A 472 -6.43 20.16 -7.62
C GLY A 472 -6.10 18.82 -6.95
N GLY A 473 -4.83 18.39 -6.96
CA GLY A 473 -4.34 17.26 -6.17
C GLY A 473 -5.03 15.92 -6.49
N LEU A 474 -5.18 15.08 -5.47
CA LEU A 474 -5.70 13.71 -5.59
C LEU A 474 -7.14 13.66 -6.12
N SER A 475 -8.05 14.50 -5.61
CA SER A 475 -9.46 14.50 -6.05
C SER A 475 -9.60 14.88 -7.53
N SER A 476 -8.83 15.88 -7.99
CA SER A 476 -8.78 16.27 -9.41
C SER A 476 -8.19 15.17 -10.28
N PHE A 477 -7.11 14.52 -9.81
CA PHE A 477 -6.52 13.38 -10.49
C PHE A 477 -7.51 12.21 -10.64
N LEU A 478 -8.16 11.78 -9.56
CA LEU A 478 -9.12 10.68 -9.58
C LEU A 478 -10.32 11.00 -10.47
N ARG A 479 -10.91 12.20 -10.33
CA ARG A 479 -12.00 12.64 -11.21
C ARG A 479 -11.59 12.59 -12.68
N GLY A 480 -10.40 13.10 -12.98
CA GLY A 480 -9.85 13.04 -14.32
C GLY A 480 -9.65 11.62 -14.83
N TYR A 481 -9.08 10.74 -13.99
CA TYR A 481 -8.80 9.35 -14.33
C TYR A 481 -10.08 8.57 -14.64
N PHE A 482 -11.12 8.77 -13.83
CA PHE A 482 -12.45 8.21 -14.10
C PHE A 482 -13.05 8.82 -15.38
N TYR A 483 -13.03 10.15 -15.51
CA TYR A 483 -13.61 10.86 -16.64
C TYR A 483 -13.03 10.42 -18.00
N VAL A 484 -11.71 10.42 -18.17
CA VAL A 484 -11.09 10.14 -19.48
C VAL A 484 -11.27 8.68 -19.93
N LYS A 485 -11.59 7.77 -19.00
CA LYS A 485 -11.90 6.37 -19.31
C LYS A 485 -13.40 6.09 -19.48
N SER A 486 -14.25 7.09 -19.27
CA SER A 486 -15.71 6.97 -19.40
C SER A 486 -16.22 7.28 -20.81
N ALA A 487 -17.50 7.03 -21.07
CA ALA A 487 -18.16 7.50 -22.28
C ALA A 487 -18.38 9.03 -22.31
N SER A 488 -18.30 9.71 -21.17
CA SER A 488 -18.44 11.17 -21.09
C SER A 488 -17.25 11.91 -21.74
N TRP A 489 -16.10 11.24 -21.92
CA TRP A 489 -14.96 11.81 -22.63
C TRP A 489 -15.01 11.47 -24.13
N ALA A 490 -15.12 12.51 -24.95
CA ALA A 490 -15.25 12.38 -26.40
C ALA A 490 -14.00 11.79 -27.08
N GLY A 491 -12.85 11.80 -26.42
CA GLY A 491 -11.60 11.28 -26.97
C GLY A 491 -11.53 9.75 -27.08
N ASN A 492 -12.50 9.02 -26.52
CA ASN A 492 -12.56 7.57 -26.63
C ASN A 492 -13.13 7.12 -27.98
N ASN A 493 -12.25 6.54 -28.80
CA ASN A 493 -12.58 5.90 -30.08
C ASN A 493 -12.01 4.46 -30.14
N PRO A 494 -12.49 3.54 -29.30
CA PRO A 494 -11.93 2.20 -29.20
C PRO A 494 -12.20 1.35 -30.45
N HIS A 495 -11.17 0.63 -30.88
CA HIS A 495 -11.22 -0.30 -32.01
C HIS A 495 -10.13 -1.38 -31.85
N PRO A 496 -10.28 -2.55 -32.48
CA PRO A 496 -9.24 -3.58 -32.48
C PRO A 496 -7.88 -3.05 -33.00
N LEU A 497 -6.79 -3.45 -32.34
CA LEU A 497 -5.43 -3.17 -32.80
C LEU A 497 -5.00 -4.23 -33.84
N GLU A 498 -5.22 -3.93 -35.12
CA GLU A 498 -5.06 -4.88 -36.23
C GLU A 498 -3.61 -5.37 -36.43
N GLY A 499 -2.62 -4.55 -36.07
CA GLY A 499 -1.20 -4.92 -36.20
C GLY A 499 -0.64 -5.74 -35.03
N GLY A 500 -1.50 -6.20 -34.10
CA GLY A 500 -1.10 -6.96 -32.93
C GLY A 500 -0.30 -6.15 -31.90
N TRP A 501 0.48 -6.86 -31.05
CA TRP A 501 1.24 -6.25 -29.96
C TRP A 501 2.55 -5.61 -30.45
N THR A 502 2.45 -4.47 -31.15
CA THR A 502 3.59 -3.70 -31.66
C THR A 502 3.55 -2.26 -31.17
N ALA A 503 4.69 -1.57 -31.11
CA ALA A 503 4.73 -0.21 -30.59
C ALA A 503 3.86 0.74 -31.44
N SER A 504 3.85 0.58 -32.77
CA SER A 504 3.02 1.37 -33.69
C SER A 504 1.52 1.19 -33.48
N GLU A 505 1.08 0.02 -33.03
CA GLU A 505 -0.31 -0.21 -32.67
C GLU A 505 -0.63 0.31 -31.28
N LEU A 506 0.24 0.03 -30.30
CA LEU A 506 0.02 0.43 -28.91
C LEU A 506 -0.09 1.95 -28.77
N VAL A 507 0.68 2.74 -29.52
CA VAL A 507 0.58 4.22 -29.45
C VAL A 507 -0.77 4.80 -29.90
N LYS A 508 -1.67 3.99 -30.50
CA LYS A 508 -3.06 4.39 -30.78
C LYS A 508 -3.92 4.42 -29.51
N LEU A 509 -3.51 3.70 -28.47
CA LEU A 509 -4.19 3.73 -27.17
C LEU A 509 -4.00 5.11 -26.51
N PRO A 510 -4.99 5.61 -25.75
CA PRO A 510 -4.88 6.88 -25.05
C PRO A 510 -3.76 6.91 -24.01
N TYR A 511 -3.40 8.13 -23.55
CA TYR A 511 -2.31 8.33 -22.60
C TYR A 511 -2.49 7.65 -21.25
N TYR A 512 -3.72 7.28 -20.89
CA TYR A 512 -3.98 6.50 -19.68
C TYR A 512 -3.61 5.01 -19.80
N TYR A 513 -3.18 4.54 -20.98
CA TYR A 513 -2.57 3.23 -21.20
C TYR A 513 -1.14 3.34 -21.75
N ILE A 514 -0.92 4.19 -22.76
CA ILE A 514 0.40 4.43 -23.36
C ILE A 514 0.78 5.89 -23.14
N MET A 515 1.41 6.13 -22.01
CA MET A 515 1.73 7.44 -21.46
C MET A 515 2.84 8.13 -22.26
N PRO A 516 2.91 9.48 -22.26
CA PRO A 516 4.15 10.19 -22.59
C PRO A 516 5.30 9.72 -21.70
N LEU A 517 6.49 9.55 -22.27
CA LEU A 517 7.64 8.94 -21.59
C LEU A 517 8.03 9.70 -20.30
N GLU A 518 8.00 11.03 -20.37
CA GLU A 518 8.39 11.94 -19.31
C GLU A 518 7.30 12.23 -18.27
N ALA A 519 6.06 11.81 -18.52
CA ALA A 519 4.93 12.17 -17.67
C ALA A 519 4.65 11.14 -16.56
N THR A 520 4.21 11.61 -15.40
CA THR A 520 3.55 10.77 -14.39
C THR A 520 2.12 10.40 -14.84
N MET A 521 1.45 9.48 -14.15
CA MET A 521 0.05 9.18 -14.46
C MET A 521 -0.86 10.39 -14.25
N PRO A 522 -0.79 11.12 -13.11
CA PRO A 522 -1.57 12.34 -12.94
C PRO A 522 -1.30 13.40 -14.02
N GLU A 523 -0.04 13.59 -14.43
CA GLU A 523 0.29 14.51 -15.53
C GLU A 523 -0.30 14.05 -16.86
N SER A 524 -0.28 12.74 -17.14
CA SER A 524 -0.87 12.15 -18.34
C SER A 524 -2.38 12.39 -18.39
N ILE A 525 -3.08 12.20 -17.27
CA ILE A 525 -4.50 12.50 -17.14
C ILE A 525 -4.76 13.99 -17.29
N ASN A 526 -3.99 14.85 -16.62
CA ASN A 526 -4.13 16.31 -16.71
C ASN A 526 -3.99 16.80 -18.16
N ARG A 527 -3.06 16.23 -18.95
CA ARG A 527 -2.92 16.55 -20.38
C ARG A 527 -4.15 16.19 -21.21
N LEU A 528 -4.87 15.12 -20.86
CA LEU A 528 -6.10 14.71 -21.55
C LEU A 528 -7.31 15.58 -21.19
N MET A 529 -7.24 16.30 -20.07
CA MET A 529 -8.32 17.18 -19.59
C MET A 529 -8.17 18.65 -20.02
N VAL A 530 -7.07 19.05 -20.69
CA VAL A 530 -6.77 20.47 -20.99
C VAL A 530 -7.90 21.19 -21.76
N ASN A 531 -8.64 20.46 -22.59
CA ASN A 531 -9.73 21.00 -23.40
C ASN A 531 -11.12 20.54 -22.91
N GLU A 532 -11.23 20.13 -21.65
CA GLU A 532 -12.51 19.75 -21.06
C GLU A 532 -13.46 20.96 -20.99
N THR A 533 -14.70 20.76 -21.45
CA THR A 533 -15.75 21.80 -21.41
C THR A 533 -16.59 21.67 -20.14
N GLU A 534 -17.30 22.73 -19.75
CA GLU A 534 -18.26 22.67 -18.63
C GLU A 534 -19.36 21.62 -18.86
N GLU A 535 -19.78 21.44 -20.12
CA GLU A 535 -20.72 20.38 -20.51
C GLU A 535 -20.15 18.98 -20.25
N ALA A 536 -18.90 18.74 -20.63
CA ALA A 536 -18.20 17.49 -20.36
C ALA A 536 -18.07 17.20 -18.85
N VAL A 537 -17.75 18.22 -18.06
CA VAL A 537 -17.76 18.11 -16.58
C VAL A 537 -19.16 17.73 -16.09
N GLY A 538 -20.21 18.39 -16.58
CA GLY A 538 -21.60 18.09 -16.24
C GLY A 538 -21.98 16.64 -16.53
N LEU A 539 -21.64 16.12 -17.71
CA LEU A 539 -21.88 14.73 -18.09
C LEU A 539 -21.17 13.72 -17.18
N SER A 540 -19.98 14.04 -16.68
CA SER A 540 -19.27 13.15 -15.75
C SER A 540 -19.94 13.10 -14.36
N LYS A 541 -20.52 14.23 -13.91
CA LYS A 541 -21.20 14.34 -12.61
C LYS A 541 -22.51 13.57 -12.52
N GLU A 542 -23.15 13.21 -13.63
CA GLU A 542 -24.40 12.43 -13.64
C GLU A 542 -24.21 11.02 -13.06
N TRP A 543 -23.04 10.42 -13.28
CA TRP A 543 -22.73 9.06 -12.83
C TRP A 543 -21.63 9.01 -11.76
N LEU A 544 -20.86 10.09 -11.60
CA LEU A 544 -19.80 10.21 -10.61
C LEU A 544 -19.77 11.64 -10.01
N SER A 545 -20.50 11.83 -8.92
CA SER A 545 -20.63 13.13 -8.26
C SER A 545 -19.33 13.56 -7.55
N ASP A 546 -19.24 14.82 -7.13
CA ASP A 546 -18.11 15.28 -6.32
C ASP A 546 -18.03 14.54 -4.97
N GLU A 547 -19.17 14.17 -4.39
CA GLU A 547 -19.25 13.34 -3.18
C GLU A 547 -18.74 11.92 -3.44
N ASP A 548 -19.06 11.33 -4.61
CA ASP A 548 -18.51 10.03 -5.01
C ASP A 548 -16.99 10.10 -5.15
N ILE A 549 -16.45 11.16 -5.77
CA ILE A 549 -15.00 11.38 -5.90
C ILE A 549 -14.32 11.48 -4.53
N GLU A 550 -14.94 12.18 -3.59
CA GLU A 550 -14.40 12.34 -2.24
C GLU A 550 -14.30 11.01 -1.49
N VAL A 551 -15.21 10.06 -1.74
CA VAL A 551 -15.07 8.68 -1.22
C VAL A 551 -13.76 8.04 -1.73
N TYR A 552 -13.47 8.12 -3.03
CA TYR A 552 -12.22 7.57 -3.55
C TYR A 552 -11.00 8.34 -3.01
N ALA A 553 -11.04 9.68 -3.03
CA ALA A 553 -9.92 10.50 -2.57
C ALA A 553 -9.59 10.30 -1.08
N SER A 554 -10.60 10.20 -0.22
CA SER A 554 -10.42 9.92 1.21
C SER A 554 -9.84 8.53 1.47
N GLU A 555 -10.31 7.51 0.74
CA GLU A 555 -9.81 6.15 0.92
C GLU A 555 -8.38 5.99 0.37
N TYR A 556 -8.08 6.55 -0.81
CA TYR A 556 -6.74 6.50 -1.41
C TYR A 556 -5.73 7.45 -0.74
N SER A 557 -6.17 8.54 -0.11
CA SER A 557 -5.26 9.34 0.72
C SER A 557 -4.86 8.60 1.99
N ARG A 558 -5.78 7.81 2.58
CA ARG A 558 -5.51 7.00 3.77
C ARG A 558 -4.68 5.75 3.47
N THR A 559 -4.96 5.06 2.37
CA THR A 559 -4.32 3.77 2.05
C THR A 559 -3.20 3.86 1.01
N THR A 560 -3.04 5.02 0.37
CA THR A 560 -2.19 5.20 -0.82
C THR A 560 -2.61 4.27 -1.98
N PHE A 561 -1.87 4.28 -3.08
CA PHE A 561 -2.07 3.33 -4.18
C PHE A 561 -1.23 2.05 -4.03
N ALA A 562 -0.37 1.94 -3.02
CA ALA A 562 0.66 0.90 -2.91
C ALA A 562 0.09 -0.51 -3.04
N GLY A 563 -1.01 -0.81 -2.33
CA GLY A 563 -1.67 -2.11 -2.40
C GLY A 563 -2.15 -2.47 -3.80
N GLY A 564 -2.82 -1.53 -4.48
CA GLY A 564 -3.24 -1.70 -5.87
C GLY A 564 -2.07 -1.77 -6.86
N LEU A 565 -1.01 -1.00 -6.64
CA LEU A 565 0.19 -1.02 -7.49
C LEU A 565 0.99 -2.33 -7.34
N ASN A 566 0.96 -2.97 -6.17
CA ASN A 566 1.60 -4.27 -5.96
C ASN A 566 0.99 -5.38 -6.84
N TRP A 567 -0.29 -5.29 -7.21
CA TRP A 567 -0.89 -6.16 -8.22
C TRP A 567 -0.18 -6.02 -9.59
N TYR A 568 0.09 -4.77 -10.01
CA TYR A 568 0.78 -4.49 -11.27
C TYR A 568 2.25 -4.93 -11.23
N ARG A 569 2.92 -4.73 -10.09
CA ARG A 569 4.30 -5.20 -9.86
C ARG A 569 4.39 -6.73 -9.95
N ALA A 570 3.48 -7.44 -9.29
CA ALA A 570 3.42 -8.89 -9.39
C ALA A 570 3.18 -9.33 -10.85
N TYR A 571 2.34 -8.61 -11.59
CA TYR A 571 2.08 -8.89 -13.00
C TYR A 571 3.32 -8.70 -13.89
N THR A 572 4.03 -7.59 -13.74
CA THR A 572 5.19 -7.24 -14.59
C THR A 572 6.45 -8.04 -14.26
N ASP A 573 6.67 -8.42 -12.99
CA ASP A 573 7.75 -9.34 -12.58
C ASP A 573 7.44 -10.82 -12.92
N GLY A 574 6.19 -11.12 -13.28
CA GLY A 574 5.72 -12.46 -13.61
C GLY A 574 5.36 -13.33 -12.40
N THR A 575 5.61 -12.85 -11.18
CA THR A 575 5.17 -13.48 -9.91
C THR A 575 3.67 -13.78 -9.92
N PHE A 576 2.85 -12.91 -10.53
CA PHE A 576 1.40 -13.06 -10.68
C PHE A 576 1.00 -14.38 -11.37
N LYS A 577 1.77 -14.80 -12.38
CA LYS A 577 1.51 -16.02 -13.17
C LYS A 577 2.19 -17.25 -12.56
N ARG A 578 3.24 -17.05 -11.75
CA ARG A 578 3.85 -17.97 -10.76
C ARG A 578 2.96 -19.16 -10.37
N GLY A 579 1.99 -18.85 -9.51
CA GLY A 579 1.08 -19.84 -8.94
C GLY A 579 0.06 -20.41 -9.91
N MET A 580 -0.11 -19.81 -11.10
CA MET A 580 -1.07 -20.28 -12.10
C MET A 580 -0.53 -21.43 -12.95
N ASP A 581 0.76 -21.75 -12.88
CA ASP A 581 1.38 -22.85 -13.64
C ASP A 581 0.76 -24.22 -13.32
N VAL A 582 0.27 -24.44 -12.09
CA VAL A 582 -0.45 -25.68 -11.71
C VAL A 582 -1.83 -25.79 -12.38
N PHE A 583 -2.35 -24.69 -12.92
CA PHE A 583 -3.60 -24.62 -13.67
C PHE A 583 -3.36 -24.42 -15.17
N ALA A 584 -2.13 -24.65 -15.65
CA ALA A 584 -1.77 -24.42 -17.03
C ALA A 584 -2.65 -25.22 -18.00
N GLY A 585 -3.12 -24.57 -19.07
CA GLY A 585 -4.01 -25.14 -20.07
C GLY A 585 -5.49 -25.29 -19.64
N LEU A 586 -5.84 -25.01 -18.38
CA LEU A 586 -7.23 -25.01 -17.96
C LEU A 586 -8.00 -23.82 -18.55
N LYS A 587 -9.29 -24.05 -18.82
CA LYS A 587 -10.25 -23.07 -19.32
C LYS A 587 -11.27 -22.75 -18.23
N ILE A 588 -12.00 -21.65 -18.40
CA ILE A 588 -13.23 -21.41 -17.62
C ILE A 588 -14.27 -22.43 -18.09
N LYS A 589 -14.67 -23.35 -17.20
CA LYS A 589 -15.63 -24.42 -17.51
C LYS A 589 -17.06 -24.10 -17.12
N ILE A 590 -17.22 -23.19 -16.16
CA ILE A 590 -18.54 -22.75 -15.70
C ILE A 590 -19.13 -21.73 -16.69
N PRO A 591 -20.46 -21.54 -16.70
CA PRO A 591 -21.13 -20.52 -17.50
C PRO A 591 -20.47 -19.15 -17.36
N CYS A 592 -20.00 -18.61 -18.48
CA CYS A 592 -19.25 -17.37 -18.58
C CYS A 592 -19.98 -16.39 -19.49
N ALA A 593 -20.13 -15.13 -19.07
CA ALA A 593 -20.58 -14.06 -19.94
C ALA A 593 -19.68 -12.83 -19.83
N PHE A 594 -19.75 -11.96 -20.84
CA PHE A 594 -18.92 -10.76 -20.93
C PHE A 594 -19.76 -9.53 -21.31
N ILE A 595 -19.52 -8.42 -20.62
CA ILE A 595 -20.16 -7.12 -20.91
C ILE A 595 -19.10 -6.01 -20.90
N ALA A 596 -19.07 -5.18 -21.93
CA ALA A 596 -18.21 -4.00 -21.96
C ALA A 596 -18.92 -2.81 -22.60
N GLY A 597 -18.38 -1.61 -22.36
CA GLY A 597 -18.87 -0.39 -22.99
C GLY A 597 -18.26 -0.18 -24.37
N ASN A 598 -19.02 0.34 -25.34
CA ASN A 598 -18.50 0.63 -26.68
C ASN A 598 -17.57 1.84 -26.76
N LYS A 599 -17.37 2.56 -25.65
CA LYS A 599 -16.36 3.61 -25.47
C LYS A 599 -15.18 3.16 -24.60
N ASP A 600 -15.12 1.90 -24.21
CA ASP A 600 -14.03 1.34 -23.42
C ASP A 600 -12.91 0.77 -24.30
N TRP A 601 -11.68 1.25 -24.10
CA TRP A 601 -10.48 0.67 -24.70
C TRP A 601 -10.00 -0.61 -23.99
N GLY A 602 -10.49 -0.90 -22.77
CA GLY A 602 -10.16 -2.08 -21.97
C GLY A 602 -10.30 -3.39 -22.72
N THR A 603 -11.36 -3.54 -23.51
CA THR A 603 -11.62 -4.74 -24.32
C THR A 603 -10.57 -4.99 -25.40
N TYR A 604 -9.91 -3.93 -25.90
CA TYR A 604 -8.97 -4.00 -27.02
C TYR A 604 -7.49 -3.85 -26.61
N GLN A 605 -7.20 -3.68 -25.32
CA GLN A 605 -5.82 -3.59 -24.83
C GLN A 605 -5.00 -4.83 -25.20
N GLU A 606 -5.62 -6.00 -25.20
CA GLU A 606 -4.97 -7.27 -25.55
C GLU A 606 -5.62 -7.84 -26.81
N PRO A 607 -4.99 -7.63 -27.99
CA PRO A 607 -5.60 -7.96 -29.27
C PRO A 607 -5.93 -9.46 -29.40
N GLY A 608 -7.17 -9.77 -29.79
CA GLY A 608 -7.62 -11.13 -30.02
C GLY A 608 -8.11 -11.88 -28.78
N THR A 609 -8.06 -11.28 -27.58
CA THR A 609 -8.46 -11.99 -26.35
C THR A 609 -9.97 -12.24 -26.30
N ILE A 610 -10.79 -11.25 -26.61
CA ILE A 610 -12.25 -11.40 -26.52
C ILE A 610 -12.76 -12.42 -27.56
N GLU A 611 -12.13 -12.48 -28.73
CA GLU A 611 -12.39 -13.50 -29.75
C GLU A 611 -12.11 -14.91 -29.21
N LYS A 612 -10.97 -15.10 -28.52
CA LYS A 612 -10.57 -16.38 -27.89
C LYS A 612 -11.46 -16.79 -26.72
N MET A 613 -12.09 -15.85 -26.02
CA MET A 613 -13.13 -16.20 -25.06
C MET A 613 -14.38 -16.75 -25.76
N ARG A 614 -14.76 -16.14 -26.89
CA ARG A 614 -16.00 -16.45 -27.62
C ARG A 614 -15.91 -17.71 -28.46
N ASP A 615 -14.73 -18.07 -28.96
CA ASP A 615 -14.54 -19.21 -29.86
C ASP A 615 -14.28 -20.54 -29.15
N GLY A 616 -14.28 -20.55 -27.81
CA GLY A 616 -14.03 -21.75 -27.01
C GLY A 616 -12.56 -21.94 -26.58
N THR A 617 -11.65 -21.04 -26.97
CA THR A 617 -10.22 -21.15 -26.62
C THR A 617 -9.99 -20.97 -25.12
N PHE A 618 -10.63 -19.99 -24.48
CA PHE A 618 -10.47 -19.70 -23.06
C PHE A 618 -11.67 -20.06 -22.18
N CYS A 619 -12.88 -20.12 -22.74
CA CYS A 619 -14.11 -20.43 -22.03
C CYS A 619 -14.83 -21.59 -22.73
N GLU A 620 -15.13 -22.68 -22.01
CA GLU A 620 -15.85 -23.84 -22.58
C GLU A 620 -17.36 -23.56 -22.71
N ASP A 621 -17.95 -22.83 -21.75
CA ASP A 621 -19.37 -22.48 -21.73
C ASP A 621 -19.57 -20.95 -21.78
N PHE A 622 -19.31 -20.35 -22.95
CA PHE A 622 -19.47 -18.91 -23.17
C PHE A 622 -20.91 -18.58 -23.58
N ARG A 623 -21.68 -17.97 -22.68
CA ARG A 623 -23.13 -17.73 -22.81
C ARG A 623 -23.46 -16.56 -23.72
N PHE A 624 -22.87 -15.39 -23.47
CA PHE A 624 -23.08 -14.22 -24.31
C PHE A 624 -22.02 -13.14 -24.16
N PHE A 625 -21.96 -12.28 -25.17
CA PHE A 625 -21.16 -11.08 -25.24
C PHE A 625 -22.10 -9.88 -25.49
N LYS A 626 -21.98 -8.81 -24.70
CA LYS A 626 -22.78 -7.59 -24.84
C LYS A 626 -21.89 -6.35 -24.86
N MET A 627 -22.01 -5.57 -25.93
CA MET A 627 -21.46 -4.20 -25.98
C MET A 627 -22.57 -3.21 -25.62
N VAL A 628 -22.33 -2.41 -24.60
CA VAL A 628 -23.28 -1.39 -24.12
C VAL A 628 -22.97 -0.07 -24.79
N GLU A 629 -23.98 0.52 -25.42
CA GLU A 629 -23.86 1.81 -26.10
C GLU A 629 -23.65 2.95 -25.11
N ASN A 630 -22.76 3.88 -25.46
CA ASN A 630 -22.45 5.07 -24.67
C ASN A 630 -22.05 4.73 -23.23
N ALA A 631 -21.25 3.68 -23.08
CA ALA A 631 -20.61 3.29 -21.82
C ALA A 631 -19.10 3.19 -22.04
N GLY A 632 -18.33 3.71 -21.10
CA GLY A 632 -16.89 3.54 -21.04
C GLY A 632 -16.49 2.40 -20.12
N HIS A 633 -15.36 2.61 -19.45
CA HIS A 633 -14.71 1.63 -18.60
C HIS A 633 -15.42 1.38 -17.25
N TRP A 634 -16.26 2.30 -16.77
CA TRP A 634 -16.84 2.21 -15.42
C TRP A 634 -18.29 1.74 -15.47
N ILE A 635 -18.55 0.69 -16.25
CA ILE A 635 -19.91 0.26 -16.60
C ILE A 635 -20.88 0.02 -15.41
N PRO A 636 -20.46 -0.45 -14.22
CA PRO A 636 -21.36 -0.56 -13.06
C PRO A 636 -21.83 0.80 -12.51
N GLN A 637 -21.08 1.87 -12.80
CA GLN A 637 -21.41 3.24 -12.39
C GLN A 637 -22.09 4.01 -13.54
N GLU A 638 -21.59 3.86 -14.77
CA GLU A 638 -22.11 4.55 -15.97
C GLU A 638 -23.46 3.97 -16.43
N LYS A 639 -23.62 2.64 -16.43
CA LYS A 639 -24.81 1.92 -16.90
C LYS A 639 -25.18 0.76 -15.95
N PRO A 640 -25.47 1.03 -14.66
CA PRO A 640 -25.75 -0.01 -13.66
C PRO A 640 -26.86 -0.97 -14.09
N LYS A 641 -27.93 -0.46 -14.72
CA LYS A 641 -29.05 -1.27 -15.21
C LYS A 641 -28.61 -2.34 -16.20
N GLU A 642 -27.74 -2.01 -17.14
CA GLU A 642 -27.25 -2.93 -18.17
C GLU A 642 -26.40 -4.06 -17.57
N VAL A 643 -25.67 -3.75 -16.50
CA VAL A 643 -24.88 -4.72 -15.72
C VAL A 643 -25.80 -5.64 -14.93
N VAL A 644 -26.79 -5.09 -14.21
CA VAL A 644 -27.77 -5.87 -13.45
C VAL A 644 -28.53 -6.84 -14.35
N GLU A 645 -29.10 -6.36 -15.46
CA GLU A 645 -29.81 -7.20 -16.44
C GLU A 645 -28.91 -8.30 -17.00
N GLY A 646 -27.64 -8.00 -17.25
CA GLY A 646 -26.66 -8.96 -17.69
C GLY A 646 -26.40 -10.06 -16.66
N ILE A 647 -26.18 -9.67 -15.39
CA ILE A 647 -25.94 -10.61 -14.29
C ILE A 647 -27.17 -11.51 -14.12
N LEU A 648 -28.37 -10.93 -14.05
CA LEU A 648 -29.63 -11.67 -13.90
C LEU A 648 -29.84 -12.66 -15.06
N LYS A 649 -29.64 -12.22 -16.31
CA LYS A 649 -29.70 -13.10 -17.47
C LYS A 649 -28.75 -14.29 -17.38
N LEU A 650 -27.53 -14.10 -16.85
CA LEU A 650 -26.57 -15.18 -16.69
C LEU A 650 -27.04 -16.17 -15.61
N VAL A 651 -27.43 -15.68 -14.42
CA VAL A 651 -27.82 -16.55 -13.30
C VAL A 651 -29.13 -17.28 -13.54
N GLU A 652 -30.08 -16.67 -14.26
CA GLU A 652 -31.33 -17.30 -14.71
C GLU A 652 -31.04 -18.42 -15.73
N SER A 653 -29.96 -18.33 -16.51
CA SER A 653 -29.58 -19.39 -17.46
C SER A 653 -28.98 -20.65 -16.80
N LEU A 654 -28.85 -20.64 -15.48
CA LEU A 654 -28.39 -21.78 -14.67
C LEU A 654 -29.56 -22.65 -14.16
N GLU A 655 -30.79 -22.12 -14.23
CA GLU A 655 -32.03 -22.82 -13.93
C GLU A 655 -32.54 -23.56 -15.17
#